data_AF-A0A927X2K2-F1
#
_entry.id   AF-A0A927X2K2-F1
#
_cell.length_a   1.000
_cell.length_b   1.000
_cell.length_c   1.000
_cell.angle_alpha   90.00
_cell.angle_beta   90.00
_cell.angle_gamma   90.00
#
_symmetry.space_group_name_H-M   'P 1'
#
loop_
_entity.id
_entity.type
_entity.pdbx_description
1 polymer ?
#
loop_
_entity_poly.entity_id
_entity_poly.type
_entity_poly.pdbx_seq_one_letter_code
_entity_poly.pdbx_strand_id
1 'polypeptide(L)'
;MILVYNGSDERKSGIMEFKDRLKSLRSKKNISQQQLADELHISRSVIAKWETGIALPNDEYLCELAKYFDIKKEELIDNYKTETVIVNKSKSISNLKKIIICLSSVFVVIIVCIVACIILANKDKTYNLSDDINNIGKNYDIIILDNDDDYLFSFDKDVLNDIHKRIIDDLFSIKYHDKASKCFDKNYSICLRGINEIIINESYISVNNTIYYIDNSKDSKIIKELIDLLNLNNQYEFIYDKSEDAYSIKSINDKNVEEVVIPSELNCKQVKKILHSAFKGLNNVKKIKVPSSIEIIEDYAFSDCIVLEELYLPSSIRRIGLGIISNCNRIRTLEIPFVGEALWNDQVFCFGYLFSTGGVLSNELVPKSLKSVSILNEDKIEDNQFKGCKYIETFTIGSRTADIGRNAFEGCIGLKTLKILPNSILSCIDENAFLNTDIDDLYYAPGVERWLNITFMGAFSNPFDYDIEDKGVDDFLRNDYNRFLALEDGEYYEVRNIVIPDRIYEIKDYQFIGFTGLESIEFKNTITFRRIGAKAFANTSLSTLYLPESLTFIEPYAFYNCNRLSTIDLPYNLNIIESYAFAECGGLVDVEFNENIEAIYPYAFSGCYNLREFIVPDSCISIGEGVLKGCSCIERLVIPFLVGRTNNVNGDYINDKFASAIFGGTSSNSNSTMMPKSLKEFILTNETDIPDYAFKNCSYLEKVFIPLSVEKMGYHVFEKCPNLILYYEGDSYPSGWSDEWDLWHCVCLNYNRWWERF
;
A
#
# COMPACT_ATOMS: atom_id res chain seq x y z
N MET A 1 17.67 -6.21 17.10
CA MET A 1 18.22 -5.12 17.94
C MET A 1 17.78 -3.82 17.31
N ILE A 2 17.04 -3.01 18.05
CA ILE A 2 16.43 -1.76 17.60
C ILE A 2 17.54 -0.74 17.31
N LEU A 3 17.56 -0.24 16.07
CA LEU A 3 18.34 0.91 15.64
C LEU A 3 17.37 2.09 15.57
N VAL A 4 17.43 2.99 16.55
CA VAL A 4 16.85 4.34 16.42
C VAL A 4 18.02 5.32 16.49
N TYR A 5 18.22 6.00 15.37
CA TYR A 5 19.27 6.98 15.13
C TYR A 5 18.73 8.38 15.38
N ASN A 6 19.44 9.20 16.17
CA ASN A 6 19.60 10.65 15.92
C ASN A 6 20.69 11.28 16.80
N GLY A 7 21.61 12.05 16.18
CA GLY A 7 22.73 12.75 16.84
C GLY A 7 23.92 13.02 15.89
N SER A 8 24.51 14.21 15.93
CA SER A 8 25.47 14.82 14.97
C SER A 8 26.54 13.92 14.31
N ASP A 9 26.77 14.14 13.00
CA ASP A 9 27.51 13.28 12.05
C ASP A 9 29.00 13.01 12.37
N GLU A 10 29.74 13.96 12.96
CA GLU A 10 31.19 13.78 13.18
C GLU A 10 31.51 12.74 14.28
N ARG A 11 30.61 12.53 15.26
CA ARG A 11 30.85 11.60 16.39
C ARG A 11 30.39 10.16 16.09
N LYS A 12 29.49 9.98 15.12
CA LYS A 12 29.00 8.67 14.67
C LYS A 12 30.02 7.94 13.79
N SER A 13 30.82 8.70 13.04
CA SER A 13 31.86 8.17 12.16
C SER A 13 32.87 7.29 12.92
N GLY A 14 33.35 7.72 14.09
CA GLY A 14 34.35 6.96 14.86
C GLY A 14 33.85 5.60 15.37
N ILE A 15 32.59 5.49 15.83
CA ILE A 15 32.05 4.20 16.32
C ILE A 15 31.77 3.24 15.17
N MET A 16 31.33 3.75 14.02
CA MET A 16 31.15 2.96 12.80
C MET A 16 32.51 2.48 12.28
N GLU A 17 33.51 3.37 12.25
CA GLU A 17 34.90 3.06 11.91
C GLU A 17 35.48 1.97 12.81
N PHE A 18 35.25 2.04 14.13
CA PHE A 18 35.69 0.99 15.06
C PHE A 18 35.04 -0.36 14.76
N LYS A 19 33.73 -0.39 14.48
CA LYS A 19 33.00 -1.63 14.15
C LYS A 19 33.45 -2.21 12.81
N ASP A 20 33.68 -1.37 11.82
CA ASP A 20 34.11 -1.80 10.49
C ASP A 20 35.57 -2.27 10.51
N ARG A 21 36.44 -1.61 11.28
CA ARG A 21 37.82 -2.03 11.52
C ARG A 21 37.89 -3.36 12.28
N LEU A 22 37.01 -3.57 13.26
CA LEU A 22 36.84 -4.85 13.96
C LEU A 22 36.42 -5.99 13.01
N LYS A 23 35.46 -5.73 12.12
CA LYS A 23 35.02 -6.70 11.11
C LYS A 23 36.13 -7.00 10.10
N SER A 24 36.84 -5.96 9.64
CA SER A 24 37.97 -6.08 8.72
C SER A 24 39.10 -6.93 9.32
N LEU A 25 39.49 -6.68 10.58
CA LEU A 25 40.53 -7.45 11.27
C LEU A 25 40.14 -8.93 11.48
N ARG A 26 38.84 -9.22 11.67
CA ARG A 26 38.34 -10.60 11.75
C ARG A 26 38.24 -11.34 10.42
N SER A 27 38.06 -10.63 9.31
CA SER A 27 38.02 -11.25 7.97
C SER A 27 39.37 -11.88 7.58
N LYS A 28 40.45 -11.46 8.22
CA LYS A 28 41.76 -12.13 8.19
C LYS A 28 41.72 -13.34 9.11
N LYS A 29 41.41 -14.53 8.56
CA LYS A 29 41.35 -15.79 9.32
C LYS A 29 42.63 -16.00 10.16
N ASN A 30 42.46 -16.28 11.46
CA ASN A 30 43.47 -16.64 12.48
C ASN A 30 44.09 -15.52 13.35
N ILE A 31 43.35 -14.47 13.73
CA ILE A 31 43.73 -13.62 14.87
C ILE A 31 43.06 -14.12 16.16
N SER A 32 43.86 -14.32 17.22
CA SER A 32 43.35 -14.68 18.55
C SER A 32 42.77 -13.46 19.28
N GLN A 33 41.85 -13.67 20.23
CA GLN A 33 41.27 -12.59 21.04
C GLN A 33 42.31 -11.71 21.75
N GLN A 34 43.48 -12.28 22.13
CA GLN A 34 44.55 -11.51 22.75
C GLN A 34 45.22 -10.57 21.73
N GLN A 35 45.49 -11.06 20.52
CA GLN A 35 46.06 -10.24 19.45
C GLN A 35 45.12 -9.11 19.02
N LEU A 36 43.81 -9.40 18.98
CA LEU A 36 42.78 -8.38 18.68
C LEU A 36 42.70 -7.30 19.78
N ALA A 37 42.88 -7.69 21.04
CA ALA A 37 42.92 -6.78 22.19
C ALA A 37 44.15 -5.87 22.15
N ASP A 38 45.31 -6.43 21.83
CA ASP A 38 46.56 -5.69 21.73
C ASP A 38 46.55 -4.68 20.56
N GLU A 39 45.98 -5.06 19.41
CA GLU A 39 45.90 -4.23 18.20
C GLU A 39 44.88 -3.09 18.31
N LEU A 40 43.81 -3.29 19.09
CA LEU A 40 42.80 -2.28 19.38
C LEU A 40 43.06 -1.52 20.69
N HIS A 41 44.15 -1.80 21.40
CA HIS A 41 44.48 -1.17 22.68
C HIS A 41 43.34 -1.19 23.73
N ILE A 42 42.54 -2.27 23.74
CA ILE A 42 41.43 -2.48 24.70
C ILE A 42 41.60 -3.83 25.39
N SER A 43 41.11 -3.97 26.62
CA SER A 43 41.28 -5.22 27.36
C SER A 43 40.59 -6.44 26.73
N ARG A 44 41.18 -7.63 26.92
CA ARG A 44 40.62 -8.90 26.39
C ARG A 44 39.22 -9.23 26.93
N SER A 45 38.88 -8.78 28.13
CA SER A 45 37.56 -9.01 28.75
C SER A 45 36.43 -8.26 28.01
N VAL A 46 36.75 -7.11 27.40
CA VAL A 46 35.84 -6.28 26.59
C VAL A 46 35.50 -6.98 25.27
N ILE A 47 36.51 -7.57 24.61
CA ILE A 47 36.31 -8.35 23.37
C ILE A 47 35.46 -9.60 23.64
N ALA A 48 35.73 -10.32 24.73
CA ALA A 48 34.98 -11.53 25.08
C ALA A 48 33.49 -11.25 25.37
N LYS A 49 33.17 -10.17 26.10
CA LYS A 49 31.77 -9.79 26.38
C LYS A 49 31.00 -9.40 25.11
N TRP A 50 31.66 -8.69 24.20
CA TRP A 50 31.07 -8.30 22.91
C TRP A 50 30.72 -9.51 22.03
N GLU A 51 31.62 -10.49 21.94
CA GLU A 51 31.42 -11.70 21.12
C GLU A 51 30.28 -12.59 21.62
N THR A 52 29.93 -12.51 22.90
CA THR A 52 28.81 -13.27 23.48
C THR A 52 27.42 -12.63 23.31
N GLY A 53 27.34 -11.48 22.61
CA GLY A 53 26.06 -10.84 22.29
C GLY A 53 25.30 -10.25 23.50
N ILE A 54 25.97 -10.10 24.64
CA ILE A 54 25.39 -9.49 25.85
C ILE A 54 25.19 -7.98 25.59
N ALA A 55 23.98 -7.47 25.84
CA ALA A 55 23.68 -6.04 25.77
C ALA A 55 24.47 -5.27 26.86
N LEU A 56 25.22 -4.24 26.47
CA LEU A 56 26.20 -3.59 27.33
C LEU A 56 25.66 -2.29 27.95
N PRO A 57 25.55 -2.26 29.29
CA PRO A 57 26.03 -1.10 30.04
C PRO A 57 26.78 -1.53 31.30
N ASN A 58 28.11 -1.43 31.27
CA ASN A 58 28.93 -1.48 32.50
C ASN A 58 30.04 -0.43 32.41
N ASP A 59 30.27 0.27 33.52
CA ASP A 59 31.06 1.51 33.57
C ASP A 59 32.54 1.33 33.17
N GLU A 60 33.04 0.09 33.30
CA GLU A 60 34.38 -0.37 32.92
C GLU A 60 34.58 -0.42 31.38
N TYR A 61 33.54 -0.74 30.61
CA TYR A 61 33.59 -0.85 29.14
C TYR A 61 33.70 0.54 28.47
N LEU A 62 32.99 1.53 29.03
CA LEU A 62 33.01 2.92 28.54
C LEU A 62 34.36 3.59 28.76
N CYS A 63 35.05 3.27 29.87
CA CYS A 63 36.42 3.75 30.12
C CYS A 63 37.41 3.27 29.05
N GLU A 64 37.30 2.01 28.61
CA GLU A 64 38.21 1.41 27.63
C GLU A 64 37.95 1.93 26.21
N LEU A 65 36.68 2.12 25.83
CA LEU A 65 36.35 2.76 24.55
C LEU A 65 36.74 4.24 24.50
N ALA A 66 36.59 4.96 25.62
CA ALA A 66 37.04 6.35 25.71
C ALA A 66 38.55 6.47 25.49
N LYS A 67 39.35 5.50 25.99
CA LYS A 67 40.79 5.41 25.68
C LYS A 67 41.05 5.15 24.21
N TYR A 68 40.29 4.26 23.56
CA TYR A 68 40.47 3.96 22.13
C TYR A 68 40.26 5.19 21.25
N PHE A 69 39.23 5.98 21.56
CA PHE A 69 38.92 7.20 20.81
C PHE A 69 39.69 8.44 21.28
N ASP A 70 40.53 8.31 22.31
CA ASP A 70 41.24 9.42 22.98
C ASP A 70 40.31 10.58 23.38
N ILE A 71 39.13 10.24 23.93
CA ILE A 71 38.16 11.23 24.43
C ILE A 71 37.86 11.01 25.92
N LYS A 72 37.26 12.01 26.58
CA LYS A 72 36.85 11.87 27.98
C LYS A 72 35.65 10.93 28.08
N LYS A 73 35.65 10.06 29.11
CA LYS A 73 34.55 9.10 29.37
C LYS A 73 33.19 9.80 29.45
N GLU A 74 33.14 11.00 30.04
CA GLU A 74 31.91 11.79 30.18
C GLU A 74 31.34 12.22 28.82
N GLU A 75 32.18 12.52 27.83
CA GLU A 75 31.74 12.86 26.45
C GLU A 75 31.17 11.63 25.72
N LEU A 76 31.69 10.44 26.02
CA LEU A 76 31.20 9.17 25.46
C LEU A 76 29.86 8.75 26.12
N ILE A 77 29.65 9.09 27.40
CA ILE A 77 28.38 8.87 28.12
C ILE A 77 27.26 9.80 27.63
N ASP A 78 27.55 11.06 27.34
CA ASP A 78 26.53 11.99 26.82
C ASP A 78 26.04 11.58 25.42
N ASN A 79 26.85 10.88 24.62
CA ASN A 79 26.44 10.25 23.36
C ASN A 79 25.50 9.04 23.54
N TYR A 80 25.44 8.44 24.74
CA TYR A 80 24.56 7.32 25.09
C TYR A 80 23.27 7.75 25.81
N LYS A 81 23.13 9.02 26.22
CA LYS A 81 21.99 9.52 26.99
C LYS A 81 20.71 9.82 26.19
N THR A 82 20.68 9.62 24.88
CA THR A 82 19.45 9.85 24.11
C THR A 82 18.38 8.78 24.27
N GLU A 83 18.62 7.70 25.02
CA GLU A 83 17.56 6.72 25.34
C GLU A 83 17.69 6.15 26.76
N THR A 84 17.50 6.96 27.81
CA THR A 84 16.83 6.51 29.05
C THR A 84 16.34 7.69 29.88
N VAL A 85 15.03 7.80 30.06
CA VAL A 85 14.42 8.70 31.06
C VAL A 85 14.73 8.14 32.45
N ILE A 86 15.75 8.67 33.11
CA ILE A 86 15.80 8.67 34.58
C ILE A 86 15.01 9.88 35.04
N VAL A 87 13.78 9.63 35.51
CA VAL A 87 13.14 10.51 36.48
C VAL A 87 13.99 10.44 37.74
N ASN A 88 14.77 11.48 38.01
CA ASN A 88 15.15 11.76 39.39
C ASN A 88 14.81 13.19 39.78
N LYS A 89 14.16 13.27 40.93
CA LYS A 89 13.63 14.44 41.61
C LYS A 89 14.61 15.63 41.54
N SER A 90 14.17 16.75 40.97
CA SER A 90 13.76 17.94 41.73
C SER A 90 13.93 19.24 40.94
N LYS A 91 12.95 20.13 41.14
CA LYS A 91 12.98 21.59 40.91
C LYS A 91 13.06 22.08 39.46
N SER A 92 11.90 22.33 38.86
CA SER A 92 11.35 23.70 38.85
C SER A 92 10.02 23.72 38.09
N ILE A 93 8.96 24.00 38.83
CA ILE A 93 7.61 24.28 38.38
C ILE A 93 7.64 25.65 37.68
N SER A 94 7.78 25.69 36.36
CA SER A 94 7.47 26.91 35.60
C SER A 94 7.20 26.73 34.11
N ASN A 95 7.53 25.59 33.48
CA ASN A 95 7.34 25.44 32.01
C ASN A 95 6.34 24.36 31.56
N LEU A 96 5.53 23.79 32.46
CA LEU A 96 4.41 22.88 32.10
C LEU A 96 3.16 23.60 31.55
N LYS A 97 3.18 24.92 31.39
CA LYS A 97 2.04 25.71 30.88
C LYS A 97 1.91 25.78 29.34
N LYS A 98 2.67 24.99 28.57
CA LYS A 98 2.63 25.04 27.10
C LYS A 98 2.50 23.68 26.37
N ILE A 99 2.26 22.57 27.07
CA ILE A 99 2.02 21.27 26.43
C ILE A 99 0.74 20.64 27.00
N ILE A 100 -0.41 21.27 26.72
CA ILE A 100 -1.74 20.63 26.77
C ILE A 100 -2.53 21.21 25.60
N ILE A 101 -2.11 20.86 24.39
CA ILE A 101 -2.96 20.87 23.20
C ILE A 101 -2.63 19.54 22.51
N CYS A 102 -3.67 18.77 22.20
CA CYS A 102 -3.65 17.41 21.65
C CYS A 102 -3.36 16.30 22.67
N LEU A 103 -4.42 15.69 23.21
CA LEU A 103 -4.66 14.24 23.16
C LEU A 103 -6.06 13.93 23.76
N SER A 104 -6.73 12.97 23.15
CA SER A 104 -8.18 12.69 23.17
C SER A 104 -8.79 12.21 24.51
N SER A 105 -10.07 12.52 24.66
CA SER A 105 -10.95 12.53 25.84
C SER A 105 -11.31 11.21 26.55
N VAL A 106 -10.61 10.09 26.30
CA VAL A 106 -11.04 8.78 26.84
C VAL A 106 -10.24 8.33 28.08
N PHE A 107 -9.02 8.86 28.31
CA PHE A 107 -8.19 8.44 29.44
C PHE A 107 -8.41 9.21 30.75
N VAL A 108 -9.08 10.36 30.71
CA VAL A 108 -9.33 11.20 31.91
C VAL A 108 -10.33 10.54 32.85
N VAL A 109 -11.34 9.82 32.31
CA VAL A 109 -12.37 9.15 33.11
C VAL A 109 -11.79 7.98 33.91
N ILE A 110 -10.82 7.25 33.34
CA ILE A 110 -10.19 6.09 34.01
C ILE A 110 -9.28 6.56 35.16
N ILE A 111 -8.56 7.68 34.98
CA ILE A 111 -7.71 8.25 36.04
C ILE A 111 -8.56 8.87 37.16
N VAL A 112 -9.67 9.55 36.83
CA VAL A 112 -10.58 10.11 37.84
C VAL A 112 -11.27 9.01 38.65
N CYS A 113 -11.66 7.90 38.02
CA CYS A 113 -12.21 6.74 38.74
C CYS A 113 -11.15 6.01 39.58
N ILE A 114 -9.91 5.88 39.12
CA ILE A 114 -8.82 5.26 39.90
C ILE A 114 -8.42 6.16 41.09
N VAL A 115 -8.39 7.48 40.91
CA VAL A 115 -8.11 8.45 41.98
C VAL A 115 -9.27 8.49 42.99
N ALA A 116 -10.52 8.46 42.54
CA ALA A 116 -11.70 8.37 43.41
C ALA A 116 -11.73 7.05 44.21
N CYS A 117 -11.37 5.92 43.59
CA CYS A 117 -11.26 4.63 44.27
C CYS A 117 -10.09 4.58 45.28
N ILE A 118 -8.95 5.24 45.00
CA ILE A 118 -7.81 5.35 45.92
C ILE A 118 -8.11 6.28 47.11
N ILE A 119 -8.95 7.31 46.90
CA ILE A 119 -9.41 8.23 47.95
C ILE A 119 -10.47 7.57 48.84
N LEU A 120 -11.40 6.80 48.28
CA LEU A 120 -12.38 6.03 49.05
C LEU A 120 -11.75 4.86 49.84
N ALA A 121 -10.61 4.33 49.40
CA ALA A 121 -9.89 3.26 50.09
C ALA A 121 -9.02 3.72 51.27
N ASN A 122 -8.75 5.03 51.42
CA ASN A 122 -7.97 5.58 52.52
C ASN A 122 -8.85 6.45 53.44
N LYS A 123 -9.78 5.80 54.15
CA LYS A 123 -10.40 6.37 55.35
C LYS A 123 -9.35 6.44 56.44
N ASP A 124 -8.62 7.56 56.52
CA ASP A 124 -8.06 8.13 57.75
C ASP A 124 -7.05 9.23 57.39
N LYS A 125 -7.55 10.45 57.21
CA LYS A 125 -6.95 11.72 57.67
C LYS A 125 -7.72 12.90 57.09
N THR A 126 -8.11 13.79 58.00
CA THR A 126 -8.73 15.08 57.76
C THR A 126 -7.88 15.93 56.82
N TYR A 127 -8.36 16.15 55.59
CA TYR A 127 -7.88 17.19 54.70
C TYR A 127 -9.02 18.19 54.48
N ASN A 128 -8.80 19.43 54.91
CA ASN A 128 -9.75 20.51 54.70
C ASN A 128 -9.47 21.11 53.31
N LEU A 129 -10.30 20.76 52.32
CA LEU A 129 -10.15 21.13 50.91
C LEU A 129 -11.04 22.32 50.51
N SER A 130 -11.45 23.18 51.45
CA SER A 130 -12.40 24.27 51.14
C SER A 130 -11.84 25.35 50.24
N ASP A 131 -10.53 25.61 50.26
CA ASP A 131 -9.97 26.80 49.59
C ASP A 131 -9.43 26.50 48.19
N ASP A 132 -9.02 25.25 47.93
CA ASP A 132 -8.52 24.82 46.61
C ASP A 132 -9.66 24.35 45.68
N ILE A 133 -10.77 23.81 46.21
CA ILE A 133 -11.96 23.47 45.40
C ILE A 133 -12.69 24.75 44.94
N ASN A 134 -12.76 25.78 45.79
CA ASN A 134 -13.43 27.04 45.47
C ASN A 134 -12.73 27.84 44.35
N ASN A 135 -11.47 27.55 44.03
CA ASN A 135 -10.77 28.13 42.87
C ASN A 135 -10.89 27.30 41.59
N ILE A 136 -11.31 26.03 41.67
CA ILE A 136 -11.67 25.21 40.51
C ILE A 136 -13.12 25.45 40.09
N GLY A 137 -14.01 25.73 41.06
CA GLY A 137 -15.44 25.98 40.87
C GLY A 137 -15.84 27.32 40.22
N LYS A 138 -14.90 28.14 39.73
CA LYS A 138 -15.23 29.39 39.02
C LYS A 138 -15.35 29.27 37.50
N ASN A 139 -15.01 28.11 36.92
CA ASN A 139 -15.10 27.87 35.47
C ASN A 139 -16.08 26.77 35.08
N TYR A 140 -16.72 26.13 36.05
CA TYR A 140 -17.77 25.14 35.87
C TYR A 140 -18.74 25.37 37.02
N ASP A 141 -19.93 25.94 36.75
CA ASP A 141 -20.94 26.26 37.75
C ASP A 141 -21.38 25.01 38.53
N ILE A 142 -20.63 24.64 39.57
CA ILE A 142 -20.93 23.53 40.47
C ILE A 142 -21.28 24.15 41.83
N ILE A 143 -22.57 24.15 42.16
CA ILE A 143 -23.05 24.44 43.51
C ILE A 143 -23.05 23.11 44.28
N ILE A 144 -22.13 22.94 45.23
CA ILE A 144 -22.18 21.85 46.19
C ILE A 144 -23.06 22.33 47.35
N LEU A 145 -24.24 21.72 47.51
CA LEU A 145 -25.03 21.86 48.73
C LEU A 145 -24.48 20.85 49.74
N ASP A 146 -23.89 21.39 50.80
CA ASP A 146 -23.42 20.64 51.96
C ASP A 146 -24.65 20.09 52.69
N ASN A 147 -24.82 18.77 52.67
CA ASN A 147 -25.91 18.09 53.37
C ASN A 147 -25.38 17.65 54.73
N ASP A 148 -25.65 18.45 55.75
CA ASP A 148 -25.75 17.95 57.11
C ASP A 148 -27.06 18.45 57.75
N ASP A 149 -27.80 17.46 58.24
CA ASP A 149 -28.95 17.47 59.14
C ASP A 149 -30.36 17.86 58.63
N ASP A 150 -31.23 16.83 58.72
CA ASP A 150 -32.69 16.82 58.72
C ASP A 150 -33.38 18.16 59.05
N TYR A 151 -34.07 18.79 58.09
CA TYR A 151 -35.36 19.47 58.29
C TYR A 151 -36.11 19.65 56.95
N LEU A 152 -37.42 19.41 56.96
CA LEU A 152 -38.38 19.68 55.88
C LEU A 152 -38.16 21.07 55.25
N PHE A 153 -37.92 21.14 53.93
CA PHE A 153 -38.09 22.36 53.15
C PHE A 153 -38.99 22.10 51.95
N SER A 154 -40.11 22.82 51.88
CA SER A 154 -40.84 23.02 50.63
C SER A 154 -40.03 23.97 49.75
N PHE A 155 -39.65 23.54 48.55
CA PHE A 155 -39.03 24.45 47.58
C PHE A 155 -40.02 25.55 47.19
N ASP A 156 -39.56 26.80 47.29
CA ASP A 156 -40.31 27.98 46.87
C ASP A 156 -40.47 27.98 45.34
N LYS A 157 -41.62 28.47 44.87
CA LYS A 157 -42.02 28.46 43.46
C LYS A 157 -41.03 29.23 42.57
N ASP A 158 -40.29 30.16 43.17
CA ASP A 158 -39.29 31.00 42.50
C ASP A 158 -37.97 30.26 42.22
N VAL A 159 -37.59 29.26 43.03
CA VAL A 159 -36.39 28.43 42.78
C VAL A 159 -36.64 27.46 41.63
N LEU A 160 -37.85 26.90 41.55
CA LEU A 160 -38.30 26.08 40.42
C LEU A 160 -38.35 26.87 39.11
N ASN A 161 -38.80 28.13 39.15
CA ASN A 161 -38.77 29.02 37.99
C ASN A 161 -37.34 29.34 37.54
N ASP A 162 -36.39 29.51 38.47
CA ASP A 162 -34.99 29.76 38.15
C ASP A 162 -34.29 28.52 37.56
N ILE A 163 -34.61 27.31 38.02
CA ILE A 163 -34.13 26.07 37.39
C ILE A 163 -34.70 25.91 35.98
N HIS A 164 -36.01 26.17 35.80
CA HIS A 164 -36.64 26.14 34.48
C HIS A 164 -36.01 27.16 33.52
N LYS A 165 -35.72 28.37 34.03
CA LYS A 165 -35.10 29.45 33.25
C LYS A 165 -33.64 29.13 32.89
N ARG A 166 -32.89 28.51 33.81
CA ARG A 166 -31.52 28.05 33.56
C ARG A 166 -31.45 26.89 32.56
N ILE A 167 -32.36 25.91 32.64
CA ILE A 167 -32.46 24.83 31.64
C ILE A 167 -32.77 25.41 30.25
N ILE A 168 -33.65 26.41 30.17
CA ILE A 168 -33.94 27.15 28.94
C ILE A 168 -32.69 27.92 28.47
N ASP A 169 -32.04 28.69 29.33
CA ASP A 169 -30.84 29.45 28.98
C ASP A 169 -29.70 28.54 28.49
N ASP A 170 -29.53 27.36 29.08
CA ASP A 170 -28.55 26.34 28.66
C ASP A 170 -28.92 25.67 27.32
N LEU A 171 -30.21 25.40 27.08
CA LEU A 171 -30.72 24.92 25.78
C LEU A 171 -30.54 25.93 24.64
N PHE A 172 -30.45 27.23 24.95
CA PHE A 172 -30.42 28.32 23.96
C PHE A 172 -29.08 29.08 23.84
N SER A 173 -28.04 28.70 24.59
CA SER A 173 -26.78 29.47 24.68
C SER A 173 -25.72 29.21 23.59
N ILE A 174 -25.98 28.38 22.57
CA ILE A 174 -25.05 28.24 21.43
C ILE A 174 -25.26 29.40 20.43
N LYS A 175 -24.60 30.53 20.73
CA LYS A 175 -24.30 31.72 19.89
C LYS A 175 -25.41 32.22 18.95
N TYR A 176 -26.22 33.18 19.42
CA TYR A 176 -26.58 34.38 18.66
C TYR A 176 -26.74 35.58 19.60
N HIS A 177 -26.05 36.67 19.27
CA HIS A 177 -26.11 37.95 19.98
C HIS A 177 -27.53 38.54 19.96
N ASP A 178 -27.96 39.04 21.13
CA ASP A 178 -28.92 40.13 21.37
C ASP A 178 -30.19 40.18 20.48
N LYS A 179 -31.29 39.56 20.94
CA LYS A 179 -32.69 40.08 20.87
C LYS A 179 -33.83 39.12 21.31
N ALA A 180 -33.57 38.06 22.08
CA ALA A 180 -34.64 37.11 22.45
C ALA A 180 -35.44 37.47 23.72
N SER A 181 -35.25 38.63 24.36
CA SER A 181 -35.92 38.94 25.64
C SER A 181 -37.31 39.59 25.52
N LYS A 182 -38.02 39.50 24.36
CA LYS A 182 -39.31 40.19 24.16
C LYS A 182 -40.42 39.45 23.40
N CYS A 183 -40.34 38.14 23.20
CA CYS A 183 -41.40 37.40 22.50
C CYS A 183 -41.84 36.15 23.28
N PHE A 184 -42.68 36.33 24.29
CA PHE A 184 -43.52 35.25 24.85
C PHE A 184 -44.98 35.61 24.65
N ASP A 185 -45.44 35.54 23.40
CA ASP A 185 -46.84 35.32 23.10
C ASP A 185 -46.99 34.83 21.66
N LYS A 186 -47.59 33.65 21.51
CA LYS A 186 -48.01 32.93 20.28
C LYS A 186 -46.97 32.11 19.51
N ASN A 187 -47.25 30.80 19.46
CA ASN A 187 -46.96 29.81 18.41
C ASN A 187 -45.81 30.12 17.44
N TYR A 188 -44.59 29.67 17.76
CA TYR A 188 -43.53 29.45 16.77
C TYR A 188 -42.76 28.17 17.07
N SER A 189 -42.46 27.41 16.02
CA SER A 189 -41.59 26.24 15.99
C SER A 189 -40.12 26.66 16.12
N ILE A 190 -39.39 26.04 17.05
CA ILE A 190 -37.98 26.29 17.32
C ILE A 190 -37.19 25.07 16.87
N CYS A 191 -36.10 25.28 16.12
CA CYS A 191 -35.22 24.22 15.63
C CYS A 191 -33.99 24.15 16.56
N LEU A 192 -33.92 23.14 17.43
CA LEU A 192 -32.76 22.89 18.28
C LEU A 192 -31.64 22.21 17.47
N ARG A 193 -30.60 22.96 17.09
CA ARG A 193 -29.34 22.41 16.58
C ARG A 193 -28.28 22.45 17.69
N GLY A 194 -27.67 21.30 18.01
CA GLY A 194 -26.48 21.24 18.87
C GLY A 194 -26.61 20.52 20.20
N ILE A 195 -27.66 19.72 20.41
CA ILE A 195 -27.76 18.84 21.58
C ILE A 195 -27.31 17.44 21.14
N ASN A 196 -26.19 16.95 21.67
CA ASN A 196 -25.58 15.68 21.25
C ASN A 196 -25.99 14.50 22.14
N GLU A 197 -26.44 14.74 23.38
CA GLU A 197 -26.89 13.68 24.29
C GLU A 197 -27.81 14.25 25.39
N ILE A 198 -28.98 13.61 25.58
CA ILE A 198 -29.87 13.83 26.72
C ILE A 198 -30.11 12.47 27.39
N ILE A 199 -29.82 12.36 28.69
CA ILE A 199 -30.06 11.14 29.48
C ILE A 199 -31.10 11.47 30.55
N ILE A 200 -32.22 10.74 30.59
CA ILE A 200 -33.28 10.94 31.57
C ILE A 200 -33.36 9.68 32.45
N ASN A 201 -33.28 9.87 33.77
CA ASN A 201 -33.48 8.85 34.79
C ASN A 201 -34.55 9.34 35.79
N GLU A 202 -35.09 8.44 36.60
CA GLU A 202 -36.08 8.74 37.66
C GLU A 202 -35.60 9.82 38.63
N SER A 203 -34.29 10.02 38.76
CA SER A 203 -33.68 10.95 39.72
C SER A 203 -32.85 12.07 39.09
N TYR A 204 -32.69 12.14 37.76
CA TYR A 204 -31.96 13.23 37.11
C TYR A 204 -32.18 13.33 35.58
N ILE A 205 -31.93 14.51 35.01
CA ILE A 205 -31.81 14.78 33.57
C ILE A 205 -30.36 15.22 33.30
N SER A 206 -29.69 14.65 32.31
CA SER A 206 -28.39 15.11 31.82
C SER A 206 -28.57 15.74 30.44
N VAL A 207 -28.02 16.94 30.21
CA VAL A 207 -27.97 17.60 28.90
C VAL A 207 -26.53 18.05 28.65
N ASN A 208 -25.91 17.59 27.55
CA ASN A 208 -24.54 17.99 27.16
C ASN A 208 -23.52 17.95 28.33
N ASN A 209 -23.52 16.86 29.12
CA ASN A 209 -22.70 16.62 30.31
C ASN A 209 -23.03 17.43 31.58
N THR A 210 -24.17 18.14 31.63
CA THR A 210 -24.67 18.81 32.84
C THR A 210 -25.82 18.00 33.45
N ILE A 211 -25.71 17.60 34.72
CA ILE A 211 -26.67 16.74 35.42
C ILE A 211 -27.58 17.58 36.34
N TYR A 212 -28.89 17.51 36.12
CA TYR A 212 -29.94 18.14 36.91
C TYR A 212 -30.68 17.05 37.71
N TYR A 213 -30.58 17.06 39.04
CA TYR A 213 -31.25 16.08 39.89
C TYR A 213 -32.74 16.39 40.06
N ILE A 214 -33.59 15.36 40.02
CA ILE A 214 -35.05 15.45 40.16
C ILE A 214 -35.46 14.75 41.46
N ASP A 215 -36.16 15.48 42.33
CA ASP A 215 -36.67 14.95 43.59
C ASP A 215 -37.96 14.13 43.38
N ASN A 216 -37.98 12.95 43.97
CA ASN A 216 -38.58 11.75 43.42
C ASN A 216 -40.06 11.55 43.81
N SER A 217 -40.85 12.62 44.00
CA SER A 217 -42.24 12.43 44.46
C SER A 217 -43.32 13.40 43.99
N LYS A 218 -43.02 14.48 43.24
CA LYS A 218 -44.07 15.42 42.78
C LYS A 218 -43.96 15.92 41.32
N ASP A 219 -42.88 15.62 40.61
CA ASP A 219 -42.58 16.26 39.32
C ASP A 219 -42.71 15.36 38.08
N SER A 220 -43.58 14.34 38.13
CA SER A 220 -43.89 13.54 36.92
C SER A 220 -44.52 14.38 35.80
N LYS A 221 -45.10 15.54 36.13
CA LYS A 221 -45.69 16.46 35.16
C LYS A 221 -44.64 17.30 34.43
N ILE A 222 -43.57 17.71 35.12
CA ILE A 222 -42.45 18.49 34.54
C ILE A 222 -41.58 17.59 33.67
N ILE A 223 -41.28 16.36 34.12
CA ILE A 223 -40.59 15.35 33.30
C ILE A 223 -41.42 15.04 32.04
N LYS A 224 -42.75 14.90 32.18
CA LYS A 224 -43.63 14.64 31.04
C LYS A 224 -43.76 15.86 30.11
N GLU A 225 -43.85 17.08 30.64
CA GLU A 225 -43.82 18.31 29.84
C GLU A 225 -42.46 18.53 29.15
N LEU A 226 -41.34 18.16 29.76
CA LEU A 226 -39.99 18.19 29.15
C LEU A 226 -39.82 17.11 28.07
N ILE A 227 -40.30 15.89 28.30
CA ILE A 227 -40.34 14.82 27.29
C ILE A 227 -41.27 15.24 26.14
N ASP A 228 -42.42 15.85 26.42
CA ASP A 228 -43.34 16.36 25.40
C ASP A 228 -42.75 17.56 24.65
N LEU A 229 -42.01 18.46 25.31
CA LEU A 229 -41.25 19.58 24.72
C LEU A 229 -40.04 19.11 23.89
N LEU A 230 -39.40 18.01 24.26
CA LEU A 230 -38.33 17.37 23.49
C LEU A 230 -38.91 16.60 22.29
N ASN A 231 -40.07 15.95 22.46
CA ASN A 231 -40.81 15.32 21.36
C ASN A 231 -41.40 16.34 20.38
N LEU A 232 -41.65 17.59 20.81
CA LEU A 232 -42.01 18.73 19.94
C LEU A 232 -40.89 19.12 18.94
N ASN A 233 -39.66 18.61 19.09
CA ASN A 233 -38.58 18.77 18.10
C ASN A 233 -38.52 17.65 17.05
N ASN A 234 -39.32 16.59 17.18
CA ASN A 234 -39.49 15.65 16.08
C ASN A 234 -40.45 16.30 15.08
N GLN A 235 -39.95 16.62 13.88
CA GLN A 235 -40.79 17.13 12.78
C GLN A 235 -41.91 16.12 12.38
N TYR A 236 -41.83 14.87 12.83
CA TYR A 236 -42.69 13.74 12.48
C TYR A 236 -42.66 12.64 13.54
N GLU A 237 -43.69 11.80 13.60
CA GLU A 237 -43.77 10.63 14.49
C GLU A 237 -43.54 9.34 13.71
N PHE A 238 -42.89 8.38 14.37
CA PHE A 238 -42.73 7.02 13.85
C PHE A 238 -43.94 6.15 14.18
N ILE A 239 -44.43 5.43 13.18
CA ILE A 239 -45.36 4.33 13.33
C ILE A 239 -44.52 3.05 13.41
N TYR A 240 -44.68 2.29 14.49
CA TYR A 240 -43.86 1.11 14.78
C TYR A 240 -44.70 -0.04 15.35
N ASP A 241 -44.26 -1.26 15.07
CA ASP A 241 -44.83 -2.47 15.64
C ASP A 241 -44.17 -2.77 16.99
N LYS A 242 -45.02 -3.04 18.00
CA LYS A 242 -44.59 -3.38 19.36
C LYS A 242 -44.41 -4.89 19.46
N SER A 243 -43.18 -5.36 19.65
CA SER A 243 -42.92 -6.73 20.14
C SER A 243 -42.44 -6.68 21.59
N GLU A 244 -42.45 -7.82 22.29
CA GLU A 244 -42.02 -7.89 23.70
C GLU A 244 -40.56 -7.45 23.90
N ASP A 245 -39.70 -7.76 22.92
CA ASP A 245 -38.24 -7.62 23.04
C ASP A 245 -37.67 -6.36 22.37
N ALA A 246 -38.23 -5.92 21.23
CA ALA A 246 -37.74 -4.76 20.48
C ALA A 246 -38.82 -4.14 19.57
N TYR A 247 -38.61 -2.90 19.11
CA TYR A 247 -39.53 -2.23 18.19
C TYR A 247 -39.04 -2.28 16.73
N SER A 248 -40.01 -2.30 15.81
CA SER A 248 -39.78 -2.30 14.37
C SER A 248 -40.44 -1.08 13.72
N ILE A 249 -39.70 -0.27 12.97
CA ILE A 249 -40.26 0.90 12.30
C ILE A 249 -41.06 0.47 11.08
N LYS A 250 -42.31 0.91 11.01
CA LYS A 250 -43.25 0.61 9.94
C LYS A 250 -43.42 1.77 8.97
N SER A 251 -43.43 3.01 9.45
CA SER A 251 -43.47 4.21 8.61
C SER A 251 -43.28 5.47 9.44
N ILE A 252 -43.30 6.64 8.79
CA ILE A 252 -43.45 7.95 9.42
C ILE A 252 -44.78 8.58 9.04
N ASN A 253 -45.32 9.44 9.91
CA ASN A 253 -46.60 10.10 9.68
C ASN A 253 -46.50 11.27 8.67
N ASP A 254 -45.39 12.01 8.65
CA ASP A 254 -45.13 13.09 7.71
C ASP A 254 -44.26 12.59 6.55
N LYS A 255 -44.78 12.71 5.34
CA LYS A 255 -44.04 12.33 4.12
C LYS A 255 -43.23 13.49 3.52
N ASN A 256 -43.39 14.69 4.05
CA ASN A 256 -42.78 15.92 3.54
C ASN A 256 -41.55 16.34 4.36
N VAL A 257 -40.64 15.40 4.57
CA VAL A 257 -39.46 15.57 5.42
C VAL A 257 -38.19 15.55 4.57
N GLU A 258 -37.23 16.43 4.89
CA GLU A 258 -35.94 16.47 4.18
C GLU A 258 -34.87 15.55 4.78
N GLU A 259 -34.97 15.27 6.09
CA GLU A 259 -34.04 14.41 6.81
C GLU A 259 -34.81 13.49 7.77
N VAL A 260 -34.52 12.19 7.69
CA VAL A 260 -35.06 11.19 8.64
C VAL A 260 -33.95 10.74 9.59
N VAL A 261 -34.17 10.90 10.90
CA VAL A 261 -33.27 10.37 11.94
C VAL A 261 -33.99 9.25 12.68
N ILE A 262 -33.62 8.00 12.39
CA ILE A 262 -34.23 6.85 13.05
C ILE A 262 -33.66 6.76 14.48
N PRO A 263 -34.52 6.73 15.52
CA PRO A 263 -34.06 6.66 16.90
C PRO A 263 -33.53 5.26 17.22
N SER A 264 -32.50 5.19 18.06
CA SER A 264 -31.99 3.90 18.56
C SER A 264 -32.94 3.22 19.53
N GLU A 265 -33.77 4.02 20.23
CA GLU A 265 -34.74 3.57 21.20
C GLU A 265 -36.06 4.37 21.09
N LEU A 266 -37.18 3.69 21.33
CA LEU A 266 -38.52 4.27 21.39
C LEU A 266 -39.20 3.74 22.66
N ASN A 267 -39.70 4.63 23.52
CA ASN A 267 -40.28 4.27 24.83
C ASN A 267 -39.39 3.30 25.64
N CYS A 268 -38.09 3.59 25.72
CA CYS A 268 -37.09 2.78 26.43
C CYS A 268 -36.93 1.34 25.90
N LYS A 269 -37.35 1.08 24.66
CA LYS A 269 -37.15 -0.18 23.96
C LYS A 269 -36.31 0.06 22.71
N GLN A 270 -35.32 -0.81 22.46
CA GLN A 270 -34.46 -0.70 21.30
C GLN A 270 -35.25 -0.86 20.00
N VAL A 271 -34.91 -0.04 19.01
CA VAL A 271 -35.38 -0.18 17.64
C VAL A 271 -34.36 -1.03 16.90
N LYS A 272 -34.78 -2.22 16.47
CA LYS A 272 -33.89 -3.21 15.84
C LYS A 272 -34.17 -3.46 14.36
N LYS A 273 -35.31 -3.02 13.85
CA LYS A 273 -35.78 -3.41 12.52
C LYS A 273 -36.47 -2.28 11.77
N ILE A 274 -36.22 -2.20 10.47
CA ILE A 274 -36.98 -1.38 9.52
C ILE A 274 -37.79 -2.33 8.63
N LEU A 275 -39.12 -2.18 8.66
CA LEU A 275 -40.04 -3.08 7.97
C LEU A 275 -40.14 -2.79 6.48
N HIS A 276 -40.74 -3.74 5.77
CA HIS A 276 -40.98 -3.67 4.33
C HIS A 276 -41.62 -2.34 3.92
N SER A 277 -41.01 -1.66 2.94
CA SER A 277 -41.48 -0.37 2.41
C SER A 277 -41.67 0.75 3.45
N ALA A 278 -40.99 0.71 4.60
CA ALA A 278 -41.30 1.63 5.71
C ALA A 278 -41.19 3.13 5.36
N PHE A 279 -40.17 3.48 4.57
CA PHE A 279 -39.89 4.84 4.11
C PHE A 279 -40.10 4.97 2.60
N LYS A 280 -40.91 4.10 2.00
CA LYS A 280 -41.15 4.12 0.56
C LYS A 280 -41.83 5.43 0.10
N GLY A 281 -41.29 6.04 -0.95
CA GLY A 281 -41.89 7.20 -1.61
C GLY A 281 -41.81 8.51 -0.81
N LEU A 282 -40.82 8.63 0.09
CA LEU A 282 -40.50 9.90 0.75
C LEU A 282 -39.78 10.83 -0.23
N ASN A 283 -40.53 11.42 -1.14
CA ASN A 283 -40.01 12.14 -2.31
C ASN A 283 -39.18 13.40 -2.00
N ASN A 284 -39.17 13.86 -0.74
CA ASN A 284 -38.42 15.04 -0.31
C ASN A 284 -37.21 14.70 0.58
N VAL A 285 -37.02 13.43 0.96
CA VAL A 285 -35.95 13.03 1.90
C VAL A 285 -34.61 12.98 1.17
N LYS A 286 -33.66 13.78 1.63
CA LYS A 286 -32.29 13.85 1.09
C LYS A 286 -31.33 12.96 1.88
N LYS A 287 -31.59 12.75 3.17
CA LYS A 287 -30.74 12.00 4.10
C LYS A 287 -31.57 11.14 5.05
N ILE A 288 -31.13 9.89 5.27
CA ILE A 288 -31.69 9.00 6.29
C ILE A 288 -30.54 8.52 7.18
N LYS A 289 -30.61 8.82 8.48
CA LYS A 289 -29.65 8.35 9.48
C LYS A 289 -30.18 7.07 10.14
N VAL A 290 -29.46 5.97 9.94
CA VAL A 290 -29.78 4.65 10.51
C VAL A 290 -28.86 4.39 11.72
N PRO A 291 -29.40 4.21 12.95
CA PRO A 291 -28.58 3.99 14.15
C PRO A 291 -28.06 2.56 14.22
N SER A 292 -26.96 2.36 14.95
CA SER A 292 -26.31 1.04 15.15
C SER A 292 -27.13 0.03 15.96
N SER A 293 -28.33 0.41 16.43
CA SER A 293 -29.28 -0.52 17.03
C SER A 293 -30.02 -1.35 15.97
N ILE A 294 -30.07 -0.89 14.71
CA ILE A 294 -30.75 -1.59 13.63
C ILE A 294 -29.94 -2.82 13.22
N GLU A 295 -30.60 -3.97 13.21
CA GLU A 295 -30.05 -5.28 12.84
C GLU A 295 -30.64 -5.78 11.51
N ILE A 296 -31.88 -5.38 11.15
CA ILE A 296 -32.59 -5.87 9.97
C ILE A 296 -33.25 -4.72 9.21
N ILE A 297 -33.04 -4.68 7.89
CA ILE A 297 -33.77 -3.83 6.96
C ILE A 297 -34.49 -4.74 5.97
N GLU A 298 -35.82 -4.66 5.90
CA GLU A 298 -36.63 -5.47 4.98
C GLU A 298 -36.74 -4.84 3.58
N ASP A 299 -37.30 -5.61 2.64
CA ASP A 299 -37.38 -5.24 1.23
C ASP A 299 -38.01 -3.87 1.01
N TYR A 300 -37.47 -3.14 0.04
CA TYR A 300 -37.98 -1.85 -0.44
C TYR A 300 -38.09 -0.75 0.62
N ALA A 301 -37.41 -0.91 1.78
CA ALA A 301 -37.52 -0.01 2.93
C ALA A 301 -37.40 1.49 2.58
N PHE A 302 -36.48 1.87 1.69
CA PHE A 302 -36.27 3.25 1.24
C PHE A 302 -36.55 3.45 -0.26
N SER A 303 -37.30 2.53 -0.89
CA SER A 303 -37.59 2.62 -2.32
C SER A 303 -38.37 3.89 -2.68
N ASP A 304 -38.23 4.36 -3.92
CA ASP A 304 -38.87 5.58 -4.44
C ASP A 304 -38.53 6.86 -3.63
N CYS A 305 -37.46 6.88 -2.82
CA CYS A 305 -36.91 8.12 -2.25
C CYS A 305 -36.09 8.87 -3.31
N ILE A 306 -36.78 9.47 -4.27
CA ILE A 306 -36.20 9.97 -5.53
C ILE A 306 -35.16 11.09 -5.38
N VAL A 307 -35.10 11.78 -4.23
CA VAL A 307 -34.12 12.83 -3.94
C VAL A 307 -33.08 12.45 -2.88
N LEU A 308 -33.06 11.20 -2.43
CA LEU A 308 -32.06 10.71 -1.47
C LEU A 308 -30.66 10.86 -2.07
N GLU A 309 -29.75 11.55 -1.39
CA GLU A 309 -28.39 11.83 -1.88
C GLU A 309 -27.33 10.94 -1.21
N GLU A 310 -27.56 10.54 0.03
CA GLU A 310 -26.62 9.73 0.82
C GLU A 310 -27.35 8.73 1.70
N LEU A 311 -26.79 7.53 1.84
CA LEU A 311 -27.27 6.50 2.75
C LEU A 311 -26.08 5.80 3.41
N TYR A 312 -26.10 5.78 4.74
CA TYR A 312 -25.11 5.12 5.58
C TYR A 312 -25.79 4.03 6.39
N LEU A 313 -25.42 2.77 6.15
CA LEU A 313 -25.94 1.61 6.83
C LEU A 313 -24.90 1.08 7.83
N PRO A 314 -25.20 1.02 9.13
CA PRO A 314 -24.22 0.63 10.16
C PRO A 314 -23.83 -0.85 10.07
N SER A 315 -22.65 -1.16 10.61
CA SER A 315 -22.07 -2.51 10.70
C SER A 315 -22.89 -3.50 11.55
N SER A 316 -23.87 -3.01 12.33
CA SER A 316 -24.79 -3.83 13.14
C SER A 316 -25.81 -4.61 12.32
N ILE A 317 -26.06 -4.19 11.07
CA ILE A 317 -27.03 -4.83 10.20
C ILE A 317 -26.55 -6.24 9.84
N ARG A 318 -27.45 -7.20 9.94
CA ARG A 318 -27.25 -8.62 9.62
C ARG A 318 -28.08 -9.07 8.41
N ARG A 319 -29.10 -8.28 8.04
CA ARG A 319 -29.98 -8.55 6.89
C ARG A 319 -30.38 -7.25 6.16
N ILE A 320 -30.21 -7.20 4.85
CA ILE A 320 -30.61 -6.10 3.95
C ILE A 320 -31.55 -6.66 2.88
N GLY A 321 -32.80 -6.21 2.85
CA GLY A 321 -33.79 -6.73 1.92
C GLY A 321 -33.56 -6.33 0.45
N LEU A 322 -34.37 -6.92 -0.43
CA LEU A 322 -34.34 -6.67 -1.87
C LEU A 322 -34.77 -5.22 -2.16
N GLY A 323 -34.05 -4.53 -3.06
CA GLY A 323 -34.49 -3.26 -3.61
C GLY A 323 -34.64 -2.14 -2.58
N ILE A 324 -33.91 -2.19 -1.45
CA ILE A 324 -34.04 -1.21 -0.36
C ILE A 324 -33.91 0.24 -0.82
N ILE A 325 -33.18 0.52 -1.91
CA ILE A 325 -33.00 1.85 -2.51
C ILE A 325 -33.39 1.87 -3.99
N SER A 326 -34.36 1.03 -4.37
CA SER A 326 -34.91 1.05 -5.72
C SER A 326 -35.47 2.43 -6.08
N ASN A 327 -35.27 2.89 -7.33
CA ASN A 327 -35.66 4.22 -7.84
C ASN A 327 -35.09 5.43 -7.06
N CYS A 328 -34.07 5.26 -6.23
CA CYS A 328 -33.36 6.36 -5.56
C CYS A 328 -32.36 7.04 -6.51
N ASN A 329 -32.86 7.75 -7.51
CA ASN A 329 -32.08 8.21 -8.67
C ASN A 329 -31.10 9.36 -8.41
N ARG A 330 -31.06 9.94 -7.20
CA ARG A 330 -30.12 11.02 -6.83
C ARG A 330 -29.02 10.60 -5.86
N ILE A 331 -28.99 9.33 -5.46
CA ILE A 331 -27.99 8.85 -4.49
C ILE A 331 -26.59 8.98 -5.09
N ARG A 332 -25.68 9.60 -4.35
CA ARG A 332 -24.28 9.86 -4.75
C ARG A 332 -23.30 9.03 -3.96
N THR A 333 -23.61 8.79 -2.70
CA THR A 333 -22.75 8.07 -1.77
C THR A 333 -23.56 6.98 -1.06
N LEU A 334 -23.02 5.77 -1.07
CA LEU A 334 -23.59 4.62 -0.40
C LEU A 334 -22.52 3.93 0.44
N GLU A 335 -22.75 3.82 1.75
CA GLU A 335 -21.92 3.05 2.67
C GLU A 335 -22.76 1.93 3.28
N ILE A 336 -22.35 0.69 3.05
CA ILE A 336 -23.07 -0.51 3.48
C ILE A 336 -22.13 -1.53 4.13
N PRO A 337 -22.64 -2.38 5.04
CA PRO A 337 -21.83 -3.44 5.59
C PRO A 337 -21.57 -4.56 4.56
N PHE A 338 -22.58 -4.93 3.77
CA PHE A 338 -22.51 -5.98 2.74
C PHE A 338 -23.62 -5.82 1.69
N VAL A 339 -23.50 -6.54 0.59
CA VAL A 339 -24.48 -6.70 -0.50
C VAL A 339 -25.27 -7.98 -0.27
N GLY A 340 -26.56 -7.94 -0.61
CA GLY A 340 -27.43 -9.12 -0.61
C GLY A 340 -28.26 -9.23 0.66
N GLU A 341 -28.98 -10.36 0.79
CA GLU A 341 -30.00 -10.51 1.82
C GLU A 341 -29.41 -10.60 3.23
N ALA A 342 -28.35 -11.38 3.42
CA ALA A 342 -27.73 -11.59 4.72
C ALA A 342 -26.21 -11.63 4.60
N LEU A 343 -25.51 -11.32 5.70
CA LEU A 343 -24.05 -11.16 5.74
C LEU A 343 -23.26 -12.38 5.21
N TRP A 344 -23.84 -13.58 5.26
CA TRP A 344 -23.22 -14.84 4.84
C TRP A 344 -23.98 -15.53 3.70
N ASN A 345 -24.74 -14.77 2.91
CA ASN A 345 -25.56 -15.36 1.83
C ASN A 345 -24.82 -15.35 0.50
N ASP A 346 -24.17 -16.48 0.19
CA ASP A 346 -23.43 -16.71 -1.06
C ASP A 346 -24.37 -17.05 -2.24
N GLN A 347 -25.60 -16.53 -2.28
CA GLN A 347 -26.52 -16.73 -3.42
C GLN A 347 -26.89 -15.44 -4.13
N VAL A 348 -26.56 -14.29 -3.53
CA VAL A 348 -26.93 -12.96 -4.07
C VAL A 348 -25.67 -12.13 -4.24
N PHE A 349 -25.08 -12.23 -5.43
CA PHE A 349 -23.79 -11.60 -5.71
C PHE A 349 -23.91 -10.31 -6.51
N CYS A 350 -25.09 -9.91 -6.98
CA CYS A 350 -25.22 -8.73 -7.84
C CYS A 350 -25.45 -7.47 -7.00
N PHE A 351 -24.60 -6.44 -7.13
CA PHE A 351 -24.79 -5.15 -6.46
C PHE A 351 -26.13 -4.49 -6.82
N GLY A 352 -26.61 -4.73 -8.04
CA GLY A 352 -27.97 -4.38 -8.49
C GLY A 352 -29.11 -4.90 -7.60
N TYR A 353 -28.89 -5.87 -6.71
CA TYR A 353 -29.85 -6.32 -5.70
C TYR A 353 -30.47 -5.17 -4.90
N LEU A 354 -29.67 -4.17 -4.51
CA LEU A 354 -30.12 -3.02 -3.73
C LEU A 354 -31.07 -2.09 -4.51
N PHE A 355 -31.03 -2.16 -5.84
CA PHE A 355 -31.78 -1.31 -6.77
C PHE A 355 -32.91 -2.06 -7.49
N SER A 356 -32.92 -3.38 -7.39
CA SER A 356 -33.84 -4.28 -8.08
C SER A 356 -35.32 -3.92 -7.89
N THR A 357 -36.10 -4.01 -8.97
CA THR A 357 -37.57 -3.99 -8.97
C THR A 357 -38.10 -5.30 -9.50
N GLY A 358 -39.00 -5.96 -8.78
CA GLY A 358 -39.69 -7.15 -9.29
C GLY A 358 -38.79 -8.38 -9.48
N GLY A 359 -37.67 -8.47 -8.75
CA GLY A 359 -36.79 -9.64 -8.74
C GLY A 359 -35.74 -9.68 -9.85
N VAL A 360 -35.65 -8.65 -10.70
CA VAL A 360 -34.61 -8.56 -11.73
C VAL A 360 -33.28 -8.14 -11.10
N LEU A 361 -32.28 -9.00 -11.13
CA LEU A 361 -30.93 -8.69 -10.64
C LEU A 361 -30.05 -8.22 -11.81
N SER A 362 -29.70 -6.94 -11.83
CA SER A 362 -28.79 -6.38 -12.84
C SER A 362 -28.07 -5.14 -12.32
N ASN A 363 -26.77 -5.07 -12.56
CA ASN A 363 -25.95 -3.89 -12.27
C ASN A 363 -26.30 -2.70 -13.20
N GLU A 364 -27.05 -2.90 -14.28
CA GLU A 364 -27.58 -1.81 -15.11
C GLU A 364 -28.61 -0.94 -14.37
N LEU A 365 -29.18 -1.44 -13.27
CA LEU A 365 -30.10 -0.71 -12.41
C LEU A 365 -29.39 0.25 -11.46
N VAL A 366 -28.05 0.16 -11.34
CA VAL A 366 -27.27 1.07 -10.50
C VAL A 366 -27.37 2.48 -11.10
N PRO A 367 -27.82 3.49 -10.33
CA PRO A 367 -28.13 4.80 -10.88
C PRO A 367 -26.85 5.55 -11.25
N LYS A 368 -26.90 6.31 -12.35
CA LYS A 368 -25.76 7.09 -12.87
C LYS A 368 -25.24 8.15 -11.89
N SER A 369 -26.07 8.52 -10.91
CA SER A 369 -25.74 9.47 -9.85
C SER A 369 -24.82 8.89 -8.78
N LEU A 370 -24.78 7.57 -8.62
CA LEU A 370 -23.97 6.91 -7.58
C LEU A 370 -22.50 6.95 -7.98
N LYS A 371 -21.70 7.70 -7.21
CA LYS A 371 -20.27 7.94 -7.47
C LYS A 371 -19.36 7.25 -6.49
N SER A 372 -19.78 7.13 -5.23
CA SER A 372 -18.97 6.52 -4.18
C SER A 372 -19.70 5.38 -3.51
N VAL A 373 -19.05 4.22 -3.46
CA VAL A 373 -19.54 3.02 -2.76
C VAL A 373 -18.49 2.56 -1.76
N SER A 374 -18.92 2.25 -0.54
CA SER A 374 -18.07 1.66 0.49
C SER A 374 -18.72 0.40 1.06
N ILE A 375 -17.97 -0.70 1.07
CA ILE A 375 -18.38 -1.97 1.67
C ILE A 375 -17.44 -2.30 2.82
N LEU A 376 -17.97 -2.37 4.03
CA LEU A 376 -17.13 -2.38 5.23
C LEU A 376 -16.94 -3.77 5.86
N ASN A 377 -17.89 -4.69 5.68
CA ASN A 377 -17.96 -5.95 6.43
C ASN A 377 -18.04 -7.22 5.57
N GLU A 378 -17.90 -7.14 4.24
CA GLU A 378 -17.80 -8.34 3.41
C GLU A 378 -16.43 -9.00 3.56
N ASP A 379 -16.44 -10.31 3.77
CA ASP A 379 -15.23 -11.13 3.80
C ASP A 379 -14.64 -11.30 2.38
N LYS A 380 -15.48 -11.27 1.33
CA LYS A 380 -15.07 -11.36 -0.07
C LYS A 380 -15.97 -10.47 -0.93
N ILE A 381 -15.37 -9.76 -1.89
CA ILE A 381 -16.10 -9.16 -3.01
C ILE A 381 -16.30 -10.26 -4.05
N GLU A 382 -17.55 -10.56 -4.37
CA GLU A 382 -17.91 -11.77 -5.10
C GLU A 382 -17.72 -11.65 -6.62
N ASP A 383 -17.69 -12.80 -7.29
CA ASP A 383 -17.48 -12.86 -8.74
C ASP A 383 -18.56 -12.03 -9.47
N ASN A 384 -18.13 -11.14 -10.35
CA ASN A 384 -18.98 -10.21 -11.11
C ASN A 384 -19.82 -9.23 -10.27
N GLN A 385 -19.57 -9.07 -8.96
CA GLN A 385 -20.49 -8.35 -8.07
C GLN A 385 -20.78 -6.91 -8.52
N PHE A 386 -19.75 -6.21 -9.01
CA PHE A 386 -19.82 -4.86 -9.54
C PHE A 386 -19.65 -4.78 -11.06
N LYS A 387 -19.58 -5.92 -11.77
CA LYS A 387 -19.35 -5.95 -13.22
C LYS A 387 -20.26 -4.98 -13.97
N GLY A 388 -19.66 -4.10 -14.77
CA GLY A 388 -20.36 -3.10 -15.58
C GLY A 388 -20.95 -1.92 -14.81
N CYS A 389 -20.58 -1.67 -13.55
CA CYS A 389 -20.98 -0.47 -12.81
C CYS A 389 -20.25 0.79 -13.30
N LYS A 390 -20.60 1.26 -14.51
CA LYS A 390 -19.88 2.31 -15.28
C LYS A 390 -19.78 3.68 -14.63
N TYR A 391 -20.53 3.96 -13.57
CA TYR A 391 -20.67 5.32 -13.01
C TYR A 391 -20.05 5.49 -11.63
N ILE A 392 -19.66 4.38 -10.98
CA ILE A 392 -18.96 4.41 -9.70
C ILE A 392 -17.55 4.93 -9.98
N GLU A 393 -17.16 6.01 -9.32
CA GLU A 393 -15.86 6.67 -9.46
C GLU A 393 -14.90 6.30 -8.34
N THR A 394 -15.43 6.02 -7.15
CA THR A 394 -14.65 5.63 -5.98
C THR A 394 -15.25 4.40 -5.33
N PHE A 395 -14.42 3.39 -5.09
CA PHE A 395 -14.81 2.20 -4.33
C PHE A 395 -13.93 2.02 -3.10
N THR A 396 -14.53 1.77 -1.94
CA THR A 396 -13.79 1.50 -0.69
C THR A 396 -13.93 0.03 -0.29
N ILE A 397 -12.79 -0.67 -0.21
CA ILE A 397 -12.62 -2.02 0.32
C ILE A 397 -12.46 -1.98 1.83
N GLY A 398 -13.35 -2.70 2.52
CA GLY A 398 -13.37 -2.86 3.96
C GLY A 398 -12.12 -3.56 4.51
N SER A 399 -11.82 -3.38 5.79
CA SER A 399 -10.65 -4.01 6.41
C SER A 399 -10.77 -5.53 6.53
N ARG A 400 -11.98 -6.07 6.43
CA ARG A 400 -12.28 -7.52 6.50
C ARG A 400 -12.29 -8.23 5.15
N THR A 401 -12.28 -7.49 4.04
CA THR A 401 -12.31 -8.11 2.72
C THR A 401 -10.97 -8.77 2.42
N ALA A 402 -10.96 -10.10 2.39
CA ALA A 402 -9.78 -10.92 2.15
C ALA A 402 -9.50 -11.12 0.67
N ASP A 403 -10.54 -11.15 -0.17
CA ASP A 403 -10.42 -11.50 -1.58
C ASP A 403 -11.35 -10.66 -2.48
N ILE A 404 -10.90 -10.40 -3.70
CA ILE A 404 -11.72 -9.85 -4.78
C ILE A 404 -11.86 -10.92 -5.86
N GLY A 405 -13.11 -11.32 -6.14
CA GLY A 405 -13.45 -12.40 -7.05
C GLY A 405 -13.28 -12.08 -8.53
N ARG A 406 -13.45 -13.11 -9.37
CA ARG A 406 -13.26 -13.02 -10.82
C ARG A 406 -14.20 -11.98 -11.42
N ASN A 407 -13.68 -11.12 -12.30
CA ASN A 407 -14.45 -10.07 -12.99
C ASN A 407 -15.21 -9.11 -12.06
N ALA A 408 -14.87 -9.03 -10.76
CA ALA A 408 -15.65 -8.30 -9.75
C ALA A 408 -15.99 -6.88 -10.20
N PHE A 409 -15.03 -6.15 -10.79
CA PHE A 409 -15.17 -4.80 -11.32
C PHE A 409 -14.94 -4.72 -12.84
N GLU A 410 -15.07 -5.82 -13.57
CA GLU A 410 -14.86 -5.81 -15.02
C GLU A 410 -15.77 -4.79 -15.71
N GLY A 411 -15.20 -3.92 -16.54
CA GLY A 411 -15.94 -2.90 -17.28
C GLY A 411 -16.49 -1.75 -16.43
N CYS A 412 -16.02 -1.59 -15.19
CA CYS A 412 -16.25 -0.40 -14.38
C CYS A 412 -15.40 0.78 -14.88
N ILE A 413 -15.64 1.22 -16.11
CA ILE A 413 -14.91 2.32 -16.78
C ILE A 413 -14.99 3.67 -16.06
N GLY A 414 -15.90 3.82 -15.08
CA GLY A 414 -15.97 5.04 -14.27
C GLY A 414 -15.03 5.01 -13.08
N LEU A 415 -14.55 3.83 -12.67
CA LEU A 415 -13.83 3.61 -11.42
C LEU A 415 -12.41 4.14 -11.55
N LYS A 416 -12.15 5.26 -10.87
CA LYS A 416 -10.86 5.96 -10.87
C LYS A 416 -10.06 5.70 -9.60
N THR A 417 -10.77 5.69 -8.48
CA THR A 417 -10.14 5.56 -7.16
C THR A 417 -10.55 4.28 -6.47
N LEU A 418 -9.57 3.42 -6.16
CA LEU A 418 -9.76 2.28 -5.27
C LEU A 418 -9.21 2.62 -3.88
N LYS A 419 -10.01 2.45 -2.83
CA LYS A 419 -9.60 2.74 -1.45
C LYS A 419 -9.56 1.48 -0.60
N ILE A 420 -8.38 1.10 -0.13
CA ILE A 420 -8.20 -0.03 0.77
C ILE A 420 -8.01 0.52 2.19
N LEU A 421 -8.95 0.20 3.08
CA LEU A 421 -8.94 0.69 4.45
C LEU A 421 -7.73 0.19 5.26
N PRO A 422 -7.33 0.92 6.33
CA PRO A 422 -6.21 0.49 7.16
C PRO A 422 -6.51 -0.88 7.79
N ASN A 423 -5.46 -1.69 7.94
CA ASN A 423 -5.56 -3.08 8.42
C ASN A 423 -6.37 -4.03 7.52
N SER A 424 -6.51 -3.71 6.23
CA SER A 424 -7.12 -4.63 5.28
C SER A 424 -6.41 -5.98 5.25
N ILE A 425 -7.21 -7.04 5.38
CA ILE A 425 -6.76 -8.42 5.24
C ILE A 425 -6.73 -8.90 3.78
N LEU A 426 -6.94 -8.00 2.80
CA LEU A 426 -6.88 -8.34 1.38
C LEU A 426 -5.57 -9.06 1.06
N SER A 427 -5.69 -10.23 0.46
CA SER A 427 -4.59 -11.13 0.13
C SER A 427 -4.59 -11.58 -1.32
N CYS A 428 -5.74 -11.54 -2.00
CA CYS A 428 -5.86 -12.01 -3.37
C CYS A 428 -6.80 -11.14 -4.21
N ILE A 429 -6.41 -10.91 -5.46
CA ILE A 429 -7.25 -10.34 -6.50
C ILE A 429 -7.28 -11.34 -7.67
N ASP A 430 -8.46 -11.90 -7.93
CA ASP A 430 -8.67 -12.96 -8.90
C ASP A 430 -8.71 -12.42 -10.35
N GLU A 431 -8.71 -13.33 -11.32
CA GLU A 431 -8.59 -13.07 -12.75
C GLU A 431 -9.57 -11.98 -13.23
N ASN A 432 -9.04 -11.01 -13.99
CA ASN A 432 -9.81 -9.92 -14.63
C ASN A 432 -10.65 -9.07 -13.66
N ALA A 433 -10.38 -9.11 -12.35
CA ALA A 433 -11.14 -8.37 -11.37
C ALA A 433 -11.27 -6.87 -11.73
N PHE A 434 -10.25 -6.29 -12.35
CA PHE A 434 -10.19 -4.88 -12.76
C PHE A 434 -10.02 -4.69 -14.28
N LEU A 435 -10.34 -5.70 -15.08
CA LEU A 435 -10.25 -5.61 -16.54
C LEU A 435 -11.17 -4.49 -17.08
N ASN A 436 -10.64 -3.62 -17.95
CA ASN A 436 -11.35 -2.47 -18.52
C ASN A 436 -11.89 -1.50 -17.43
N THR A 437 -11.07 -1.21 -16.43
CA THR A 437 -11.30 -0.11 -15.48
C THR A 437 -10.36 1.05 -15.77
N ASP A 438 -10.74 2.25 -15.33
CA ASP A 438 -9.96 3.47 -15.53
C ASP A 438 -9.27 3.88 -14.20
N ILE A 439 -8.81 2.90 -13.41
CA ILE A 439 -8.19 3.16 -12.10
C ILE A 439 -6.82 3.83 -12.34
N ASP A 440 -6.67 5.03 -11.80
CA ASP A 440 -5.44 5.81 -11.80
C ASP A 440 -4.92 6.06 -10.37
N ASP A 441 -5.84 6.08 -9.40
CA ASP A 441 -5.55 6.38 -8.00
C ASP A 441 -5.83 5.16 -7.09
N LEU A 442 -4.83 4.73 -6.32
CA LEU A 442 -5.00 3.74 -5.26
C LEU A 442 -4.75 4.39 -3.90
N TYR A 443 -5.73 4.32 -3.01
CA TYR A 443 -5.60 4.71 -1.60
C TYR A 443 -5.27 3.48 -0.78
N TYR A 444 -4.15 3.52 -0.08
CA TYR A 444 -3.68 2.40 0.73
C TYR A 444 -3.27 2.86 2.13
N ALA A 445 -4.09 2.52 3.13
CA ALA A 445 -3.94 3.08 4.47
C ALA A 445 -2.98 2.34 5.45
N PRO A 446 -2.23 1.30 5.03
CA PRO A 446 -1.06 0.88 5.82
C PRO A 446 0.31 0.84 5.09
N GLY A 447 0.50 1.55 3.98
CA GLY A 447 1.80 1.63 3.26
C GLY A 447 2.15 0.42 2.38
N VAL A 448 3.21 0.52 1.56
CA VAL A 448 3.50 -0.43 0.46
C VAL A 448 3.71 -1.90 0.88
N GLU A 449 4.07 -2.16 2.14
CA GLU A 449 4.33 -3.52 2.67
C GLU A 449 3.16 -4.47 2.42
N ARG A 450 1.95 -4.00 2.69
CA ARG A 450 0.77 -4.87 2.61
C ARG A 450 0.27 -4.98 1.16
N TRP A 451 0.50 -3.97 0.32
CA TRP A 451 0.31 -4.08 -1.13
C TRP A 451 1.16 -5.20 -1.72
N LEU A 452 2.45 -5.25 -1.35
CA LEU A 452 3.41 -6.29 -1.75
C LEU A 452 2.99 -7.72 -1.35
N ASN A 453 2.05 -7.85 -0.41
CA ASN A 453 1.53 -9.13 0.03
C ASN A 453 0.27 -9.59 -0.74
N ILE A 454 -0.29 -8.77 -1.64
CA ILE A 454 -1.46 -9.13 -2.45
C ILE A 454 -1.01 -9.96 -3.66
N THR A 455 -1.62 -11.13 -3.84
CA THR A 455 -1.42 -11.93 -5.05
C THR A 455 -2.38 -11.49 -6.15
N PHE A 456 -1.86 -11.23 -7.35
CA PHE A 456 -2.64 -11.03 -8.57
C PHE A 456 -2.68 -12.33 -9.37
N MET A 457 -3.87 -12.86 -9.64
CA MET A 457 -4.02 -14.11 -10.41
C MET A 457 -3.72 -13.96 -11.91
N GLY A 458 -3.70 -12.73 -12.42
CA GLY A 458 -3.25 -12.40 -13.78
C GLY A 458 -2.93 -10.91 -13.92
N ALA A 459 -2.33 -10.51 -15.04
CA ALA A 459 -1.99 -9.11 -15.31
C ALA A 459 -3.22 -8.20 -15.20
N PHE A 460 -4.32 -8.57 -15.85
CA PHE A 460 -5.61 -7.85 -15.83
C PHE A 460 -6.31 -7.82 -14.46
N SER A 461 -5.81 -8.58 -13.49
CA SER A 461 -6.22 -8.47 -12.08
C SER A 461 -5.54 -7.29 -11.38
N ASN A 462 -4.38 -6.86 -11.86
CA ASN A 462 -3.76 -5.65 -11.36
C ASN A 462 -4.54 -4.44 -11.88
N PRO A 463 -5.05 -3.56 -10.99
CA PRO A 463 -5.74 -2.34 -11.41
C PRO A 463 -4.88 -1.36 -12.23
N PHE A 464 -3.56 -1.56 -12.28
CA PHE A 464 -2.60 -0.73 -13.02
C PHE A 464 -2.05 -1.39 -14.29
N ASP A 465 -2.62 -2.51 -14.73
CA ASP A 465 -2.16 -3.17 -15.95
C ASP A 465 -2.29 -2.26 -17.18
N TYR A 466 -1.19 -2.17 -17.93
CA TYR A 466 -1.05 -1.30 -19.10
C TYR A 466 -1.23 -2.09 -20.42
N ASP A 467 -1.30 -3.43 -20.38
CA ASP A 467 -1.42 -4.33 -21.54
C ASP A 467 -2.86 -4.41 -22.11
N ILE A 468 -3.54 -3.27 -22.30
CA ILE A 468 -4.82 -3.23 -23.03
C ILE A 468 -4.51 -3.21 -24.53
N GLU A 469 -4.14 -4.39 -25.06
CA GLU A 469 -3.71 -4.67 -26.45
C GLU A 469 -4.76 -4.38 -27.57
N ASP A 470 -5.81 -3.58 -27.35
CA ASP A 470 -6.76 -3.27 -28.41
C ASP A 470 -7.28 -1.83 -28.35
N LYS A 471 -6.49 -0.91 -28.93
CA LYS A 471 -6.97 0.27 -29.67
C LYS A 471 -5.81 0.97 -30.37
N GLY A 472 -5.69 0.69 -31.66
CA GLY A 472 -5.12 1.68 -32.58
C GLY A 472 -6.02 2.91 -32.62
N VAL A 473 -5.77 3.88 -31.73
CA VAL A 473 -6.17 5.30 -31.83
C VAL A 473 -5.20 6.07 -30.93
N ASP A 474 -4.41 6.98 -31.51
CA ASP A 474 -3.74 8.13 -30.91
C ASP A 474 -3.48 8.12 -29.39
N ASP A 475 -2.24 7.80 -29.00
CA ASP A 475 -1.26 8.75 -28.41
C ASP A 475 -1.72 9.88 -27.44
N PHE A 476 -2.89 9.83 -26.78
CA PHE A 476 -3.38 11.01 -26.04
C PHE A 476 -3.86 10.85 -24.60
N LEU A 477 -3.92 9.66 -23.99
CA LEU A 477 -4.22 9.51 -22.55
C LEU A 477 -3.51 8.29 -21.94
N ARG A 478 -2.19 8.19 -22.18
CA ARG A 478 -1.31 7.31 -21.39
C ARG A 478 -1.42 7.79 -19.94
N ASN A 479 -1.78 6.89 -19.03
CA ASN A 479 -2.05 7.26 -17.64
C ASN A 479 -0.74 7.71 -16.98
N ASP A 480 -0.50 9.03 -16.98
CA ASP A 480 0.81 9.61 -16.65
C ASP A 480 1.19 9.46 -15.17
N TYR A 481 0.31 8.97 -14.30
CA TYR A 481 0.56 8.96 -12.86
C TYR A 481 -0.14 7.80 -12.15
N ASN A 482 0.61 6.79 -11.70
CA ASN A 482 0.15 5.99 -10.57
C ASN A 482 0.34 6.83 -9.30
N ARG A 483 -0.75 7.14 -8.60
CA ARG A 483 -0.72 7.99 -7.40
C ARG A 483 -1.17 7.23 -6.16
N PHE A 484 -0.53 7.52 -5.02
CA PHE A 484 -0.96 7.11 -3.69
C PHE A 484 -1.39 8.34 -2.88
N LEU A 485 -2.46 8.22 -2.08
CA LEU A 485 -2.81 9.26 -1.10
C LEU A 485 -1.96 9.13 0.16
N ALA A 486 -1.43 10.24 0.70
CA ALA A 486 -0.85 10.22 2.05
C ALA A 486 -1.94 10.30 3.13
N LEU A 487 -1.72 9.57 4.23
CA LEU A 487 -2.67 9.39 5.33
C LEU A 487 -2.95 10.66 6.15
N GLU A 488 -2.05 11.65 6.15
CA GLU A 488 -2.08 12.76 7.12
C GLU A 488 -2.71 14.05 6.56
N ASP A 489 -2.69 14.21 5.25
CA ASP A 489 -2.88 15.48 4.56
C ASP A 489 -3.87 15.38 3.39
N GLY A 490 -4.28 14.16 2.99
CA GLY A 490 -5.33 13.97 1.98
C GLY A 490 -4.90 14.39 0.58
N GLU A 491 -3.59 14.48 0.34
CA GLU A 491 -2.99 14.80 -0.95
C GLU A 491 -2.56 13.53 -1.68
N TYR A 492 -2.71 13.55 -3.00
CA TYR A 492 -2.24 12.47 -3.88
C TYR A 492 -0.81 12.73 -4.33
N TYR A 493 0.03 11.71 -4.25
CA TYR A 493 1.43 11.74 -4.61
C TYR A 493 1.68 10.74 -5.73
N GLU A 494 2.26 11.21 -6.83
CA GLU A 494 2.83 10.34 -7.85
C GLU A 494 3.91 9.45 -7.22
N VAL A 495 3.80 8.15 -7.48
CA VAL A 495 4.72 7.15 -6.93
C VAL A 495 5.99 7.13 -7.74
N ARG A 496 6.91 8.03 -7.40
CA ARG A 496 8.23 8.08 -8.06
C ARG A 496 9.25 7.15 -7.43
N ASN A 497 9.10 6.87 -6.14
CA ASN A 497 10.06 6.07 -5.39
C ASN A 497 9.32 5.12 -4.46
N ILE A 498 9.74 3.86 -4.43
CA ILE A 498 9.19 2.85 -3.52
C ILE A 498 10.30 2.30 -2.64
N VAL A 499 10.02 2.23 -1.34
CA VAL A 499 10.88 1.56 -0.37
C VAL A 499 10.29 0.17 -0.08
N ILE A 500 10.97 -0.88 -0.51
CA ILE A 500 10.63 -2.27 -0.20
C ILE A 500 11.07 -2.58 1.24
N PRO A 501 10.13 -2.85 2.17
CA PRO A 501 10.44 -3.05 3.59
C PRO A 501 11.31 -4.28 3.89
N ASP A 502 11.91 -4.32 5.07
CA ASP A 502 12.84 -5.36 5.53
C ASP A 502 12.22 -6.76 5.64
N ARG A 503 10.90 -6.85 5.80
CA ARG A 503 10.14 -8.11 5.92
C ARG A 503 9.74 -8.71 4.58
N ILE A 504 9.89 -7.99 3.48
CA ILE A 504 9.50 -8.46 2.16
C ILE A 504 10.64 -9.30 1.58
N TYR A 505 10.35 -10.56 1.24
CA TYR A 505 11.32 -11.51 0.69
C TYR A 505 11.15 -11.71 -0.84
N GLU A 506 10.03 -11.28 -1.40
CA GLU A 506 9.73 -11.36 -2.82
C GLU A 506 8.82 -10.21 -3.26
N ILE A 507 8.89 -9.87 -4.55
CA ILE A 507 7.87 -9.08 -5.22
C ILE A 507 7.09 -10.03 -6.11
N LYS A 508 5.76 -10.06 -5.94
CA LYS A 508 4.87 -10.96 -6.67
C LYS A 508 4.69 -10.53 -8.13
N ASP A 509 4.13 -11.45 -8.90
CA ASP A 509 3.85 -11.23 -10.32
C ASP A 509 2.90 -10.03 -10.50
N TYR A 510 3.17 -9.25 -11.54
CA TYR A 510 2.42 -8.05 -11.91
C TYR A 510 2.41 -6.92 -10.88
N GLN A 511 3.04 -7.03 -9.71
CA GLN A 511 2.83 -6.15 -8.55
C GLN A 511 2.87 -4.63 -8.81
N PHE A 512 3.80 -4.17 -9.65
CA PHE A 512 3.99 -2.77 -10.04
C PHE A 512 3.97 -2.59 -11.56
N ILE A 513 3.33 -3.51 -12.30
CA ILE A 513 3.12 -3.38 -13.73
C ILE A 513 2.42 -2.04 -14.03
N GLY A 514 2.86 -1.34 -15.06
CA GLY A 514 2.26 -0.05 -15.45
C GLY A 514 2.53 1.10 -14.49
N PHE A 515 3.37 0.89 -13.47
CA PHE A 515 4.34 1.79 -12.84
C PHE A 515 4.87 3.07 -13.53
N THR A 516 4.14 3.80 -14.38
CA THR A 516 4.72 4.77 -15.34
C THR A 516 5.44 5.95 -14.68
N GLY A 517 5.09 6.32 -13.44
CA GLY A 517 5.79 7.35 -12.65
C GLY A 517 6.97 6.83 -11.82
N LEU A 518 7.15 5.50 -11.68
CA LEU A 518 8.14 4.91 -10.78
C LEU A 518 9.56 5.04 -11.35
N GLU A 519 10.39 5.87 -10.73
CA GLU A 519 11.75 6.21 -11.18
C GLU A 519 12.85 5.43 -10.44
N SER A 520 12.63 5.07 -9.17
CA SER A 520 13.59 4.30 -8.36
C SER A 520 12.96 3.39 -7.31
N ILE A 521 13.72 2.37 -6.89
CA ILE A 521 13.35 1.43 -5.84
C ILE A 521 14.48 1.32 -4.83
N GLU A 522 14.14 1.37 -3.55
CA GLU A 522 15.07 1.09 -2.45
C GLU A 522 14.68 -0.23 -1.77
N PHE A 523 15.61 -1.17 -1.69
CA PHE A 523 15.42 -2.42 -0.94
C PHE A 523 16.00 -2.31 0.47
N LYS A 524 15.15 -2.33 1.50
CA LYS A 524 15.61 -2.43 2.90
C LYS A 524 16.05 -3.84 3.26
N ASN A 525 15.44 -4.85 2.66
CA ASN A 525 15.86 -6.24 2.80
C ASN A 525 16.94 -6.58 1.77
N THR A 526 18.20 -6.58 2.20
CA THR A 526 19.33 -6.94 1.32
C THR A 526 19.85 -8.37 1.55
N ILE A 527 19.28 -9.10 2.51
CA ILE A 527 19.82 -10.39 2.99
C ILE A 527 18.89 -11.55 2.62
N THR A 528 17.57 -11.37 2.75
CA THR A 528 16.58 -12.44 2.54
C THR A 528 15.65 -12.20 1.34
N PHE A 529 15.85 -11.13 0.56
CA PHE A 529 15.13 -10.89 -0.68
C PHE A 529 15.59 -11.86 -1.77
N ARG A 530 14.67 -12.59 -2.43
CA ARG A 530 15.00 -13.73 -3.31
C ARG A 530 14.42 -13.65 -4.71
N ARG A 531 13.31 -12.95 -4.92
CA ARG A 531 12.53 -13.08 -6.15
C ARG A 531 11.88 -11.76 -6.56
N ILE A 532 11.97 -11.46 -7.85
CA ILE A 532 11.13 -10.50 -8.56
C ILE A 532 10.27 -11.29 -9.55
N GLY A 533 8.96 -11.26 -9.36
CA GLY A 533 7.99 -12.04 -10.11
C GLY A 533 7.77 -11.56 -11.55
N ALA A 534 7.06 -12.37 -12.33
CA ALA A 534 6.82 -12.13 -13.74
C ALA A 534 6.10 -10.78 -13.97
N LYS A 535 6.56 -10.00 -14.96
CA LYS A 535 6.07 -8.64 -15.26
C LYS A 535 6.00 -7.68 -14.05
N ALA A 536 6.67 -7.96 -12.93
CA ALA A 536 6.51 -7.21 -11.68
C ALA A 536 6.75 -5.70 -11.83
N PHE A 537 7.68 -5.30 -12.70
CA PHE A 537 8.02 -3.91 -13.01
C PHE A 537 7.89 -3.58 -14.50
N ALA A 538 7.12 -4.36 -15.25
CA ALA A 538 6.93 -4.11 -16.67
C ALA A 538 6.24 -2.75 -16.90
N ASN A 539 6.65 -2.02 -17.93
CA ASN A 539 6.14 -0.69 -18.29
C ASN A 539 6.33 0.37 -17.17
N THR A 540 7.43 0.28 -16.40
CA THR A 540 7.81 1.31 -15.41
C THR A 540 8.80 2.34 -15.99
N SER A 541 8.97 3.48 -15.31
CA SER A 541 9.96 4.51 -15.66
C SER A 541 11.28 4.38 -14.88
N LEU A 542 11.61 3.18 -14.40
CA LEU A 542 12.80 2.96 -13.58
C LEU A 542 14.04 3.43 -14.35
N SER A 543 14.85 4.27 -13.70
CA SER A 543 16.04 4.89 -14.30
C SER A 543 17.35 4.28 -13.80
N THR A 544 17.37 3.97 -12.50
CA THR A 544 18.45 3.28 -11.79
C THR A 544 17.87 2.19 -10.91
N LEU A 545 18.48 1.02 -10.91
CA LEU A 545 18.01 -0.15 -10.17
C LEU A 545 19.18 -0.83 -9.46
N TYR A 546 19.18 -0.77 -8.13
CA TYR A 546 20.15 -1.49 -7.30
C TYR A 546 19.50 -2.77 -6.76
N LEU A 547 19.87 -3.91 -7.34
CA LEU A 547 19.33 -5.20 -6.97
C LEU A 547 20.05 -5.76 -5.72
N PRO A 548 19.34 -6.35 -4.74
CA PRO A 548 19.97 -7.02 -3.62
C PRO A 548 20.86 -8.19 -4.07
N GLU A 549 22.08 -8.32 -3.54
CA GLU A 549 22.97 -9.46 -3.82
C GLU A 549 22.33 -10.82 -3.50
N SER A 550 21.36 -10.84 -2.59
CA SER A 550 20.67 -12.05 -2.20
C SER A 550 19.58 -12.50 -3.19
N LEU A 551 19.29 -11.71 -4.22
CA LEU A 551 18.32 -12.01 -5.27
C LEU A 551 18.80 -13.19 -6.12
N THR A 552 17.93 -14.18 -6.30
CA THR A 552 18.24 -15.41 -7.07
C THR A 552 17.34 -15.59 -8.30
N PHE A 553 16.20 -14.90 -8.35
CA PHE A 553 15.24 -15.01 -9.45
C PHE A 553 14.76 -13.65 -9.94
N ILE A 554 14.95 -13.40 -11.23
CA ILE A 554 14.26 -12.36 -12.00
C ILE A 554 13.44 -13.11 -13.05
N GLU A 555 12.11 -13.08 -12.90
CA GLU A 555 11.21 -13.87 -13.73
C GLU A 555 10.96 -13.26 -15.12
N PRO A 556 10.31 -14.01 -16.04
CA PRO A 556 10.03 -13.52 -17.38
C PRO A 556 9.34 -12.16 -17.39
N TYR A 557 9.77 -11.30 -18.31
CA TYR A 557 9.25 -9.94 -18.49
C TYR A 557 9.34 -9.01 -17.24
N ALA A 558 10.07 -9.38 -16.17
CA ALA A 558 10.09 -8.63 -14.92
C ALA A 558 10.33 -7.12 -15.10
N PHE A 559 11.22 -6.73 -16.03
CA PHE A 559 11.54 -5.34 -16.36
C PHE A 559 11.23 -5.01 -17.83
N TYR A 560 10.27 -5.69 -18.44
CA TYR A 560 9.86 -5.43 -19.83
C TYR A 560 9.49 -3.95 -20.02
N ASN A 561 9.99 -3.33 -21.08
CA ASN A 561 9.68 -1.95 -21.46
C ASN A 561 10.02 -0.90 -20.38
N CYS A 562 11.03 -1.15 -19.54
CA CYS A 562 11.61 -0.15 -18.62
C CYS A 562 12.50 0.83 -19.40
N ASN A 563 11.90 1.64 -20.27
CA ASN A 563 12.60 2.44 -21.28
C ASN A 563 13.61 3.47 -20.74
N ARG A 564 13.52 3.82 -19.46
CA ARG A 564 14.44 4.79 -18.83
C ARG A 564 15.62 4.12 -18.12
N LEU A 565 15.60 2.79 -18.00
CA LEU A 565 16.62 2.05 -17.28
C LEU A 565 17.92 2.13 -18.07
N SER A 566 18.93 2.80 -17.50
CA SER A 566 20.16 3.16 -18.23
C SER A 566 21.31 2.18 -18.03
N THR A 567 21.41 1.61 -16.84
CA THR A 567 22.40 0.61 -16.45
C THR A 567 21.75 -0.41 -15.52
N ILE A 568 22.31 -1.62 -15.50
CA ILE A 568 21.92 -2.65 -14.54
C ILE A 568 23.12 -3.47 -14.08
N ASP A 569 23.25 -3.59 -12.77
CA ASP A 569 24.24 -4.45 -12.12
C ASP A 569 23.51 -5.74 -11.70
N LEU A 570 23.90 -6.87 -12.29
CA LEU A 570 23.26 -8.15 -11.98
C LEU A 570 23.86 -8.76 -10.70
N PRO A 571 23.02 -9.14 -9.70
CA PRO A 571 23.51 -9.58 -8.40
C PRO A 571 24.25 -10.92 -8.49
N TYR A 572 25.22 -11.14 -7.61
CA TYR A 572 26.17 -12.26 -7.69
C TYR A 572 25.50 -13.65 -7.67
N ASN A 573 24.36 -13.79 -6.99
CA ASN A 573 23.64 -15.07 -6.87
C ASN A 573 22.63 -15.33 -8.00
N LEU A 574 22.52 -14.44 -8.99
CA LEU A 574 21.67 -14.64 -10.16
C LEU A 574 22.43 -15.47 -11.20
N ASN A 575 21.87 -16.62 -11.56
CA ASN A 575 22.45 -17.57 -12.52
C ASN A 575 21.70 -17.63 -13.86
N ILE A 576 20.44 -17.20 -13.89
CA ILE A 576 19.59 -17.23 -15.09
C ILE A 576 19.00 -15.84 -15.32
N ILE A 577 19.08 -15.38 -16.57
CA ILE A 577 18.29 -14.24 -17.06
C ILE A 577 17.15 -14.79 -17.90
N GLU A 578 15.93 -14.61 -17.41
CA GLU A 578 14.72 -15.18 -18.02
C GLU A 578 14.30 -14.52 -19.32
N SER A 579 13.40 -15.19 -20.05
CA SER A 579 12.92 -14.72 -21.36
C SER A 579 12.30 -13.33 -21.22
N TYR A 580 12.66 -12.41 -22.13
CA TYR A 580 12.18 -11.01 -22.15
C TYR A 580 12.40 -10.20 -20.87
N ALA A 581 13.23 -10.66 -19.91
CA ALA A 581 13.39 -10.02 -18.60
C ALA A 581 13.71 -8.52 -18.69
N PHE A 582 14.54 -8.11 -19.66
CA PHE A 582 14.94 -6.72 -19.94
C PHE A 582 14.61 -6.31 -21.39
N ALA A 583 13.63 -6.97 -22.02
CA ALA A 583 13.24 -6.61 -23.38
C ALA A 583 12.59 -5.20 -23.40
N GLU A 584 12.79 -4.47 -24.50
CA GLU A 584 12.36 -3.09 -24.71
C GLU A 584 12.89 -2.11 -23.63
N CYS A 585 14.00 -2.43 -22.95
CA CYS A 585 14.72 -1.47 -22.10
C CYS A 585 15.54 -0.51 -22.96
N GLY A 586 14.86 0.36 -23.71
CA GLY A 586 15.48 1.24 -24.71
C GLY A 586 16.58 2.17 -24.19
N GLY A 587 16.52 2.55 -22.91
CA GLY A 587 17.52 3.39 -22.25
C GLY A 587 18.82 2.68 -21.92
N LEU A 588 18.86 1.34 -21.97
CA LEU A 588 19.97 0.54 -21.46
C LEU A 588 21.19 0.72 -22.37
N VAL A 589 22.28 1.24 -21.80
CA VAL A 589 23.53 1.52 -22.52
C VAL A 589 24.56 0.43 -22.27
N ASP A 590 24.51 -0.19 -21.08
CA ASP A 590 25.46 -1.19 -20.62
C ASP A 590 24.81 -2.20 -19.66
N VAL A 591 25.36 -3.42 -19.62
CA VAL A 591 24.94 -4.53 -18.77
C VAL A 591 26.17 -5.20 -18.18
N GLU A 592 26.32 -5.13 -16.86
CA GLU A 592 27.39 -5.83 -16.15
C GLU A 592 26.90 -7.21 -15.69
N PHE A 593 27.46 -8.25 -16.32
CA PHE A 593 27.18 -9.64 -15.97
C PHE A 593 28.05 -10.09 -14.78
N ASN A 594 27.45 -10.82 -13.84
CA ASN A 594 28.23 -11.53 -12.84
C ASN A 594 28.84 -12.83 -13.42
N GLU A 595 29.92 -13.31 -12.80
CA GLU A 595 30.68 -14.51 -13.24
C GLU A 595 29.93 -15.85 -13.07
N ASN A 596 28.73 -15.87 -12.50
CA ASN A 596 27.93 -17.07 -12.25
C ASN A 596 26.74 -17.22 -13.22
N ILE A 597 26.58 -16.34 -14.21
CA ILE A 597 25.50 -16.44 -15.18
C ILE A 597 25.71 -17.71 -16.02
N GLU A 598 24.79 -18.67 -15.89
CA GLU A 598 24.78 -19.96 -16.58
C GLU A 598 23.93 -19.91 -17.85
N ALA A 599 22.83 -19.14 -17.84
CA ALA A 599 21.92 -19.07 -18.98
C ALA A 599 21.28 -17.70 -19.18
N ILE A 600 21.18 -17.29 -20.44
CA ILE A 600 20.42 -16.11 -20.88
C ILE A 600 19.35 -16.60 -21.84
N TYR A 601 18.09 -16.44 -21.49
CA TYR A 601 16.97 -17.00 -22.24
C TYR A 601 16.53 -16.11 -23.42
N PRO A 602 15.71 -16.66 -24.35
CA PRO A 602 15.35 -15.96 -25.59
C PRO A 602 14.81 -14.55 -25.36
N TYR A 603 15.23 -13.62 -26.22
CA TYR A 603 14.80 -12.22 -26.22
C TYR A 603 15.06 -11.43 -24.94
N ALA A 604 15.89 -11.91 -24.00
CA ALA A 604 16.10 -11.25 -22.71
C ALA A 604 16.49 -9.77 -22.79
N PHE A 605 17.21 -9.34 -23.83
CA PHE A 605 17.61 -7.95 -24.08
C PHE A 605 17.13 -7.44 -25.45
N SER A 606 16.09 -8.04 -26.03
CA SER A 606 15.51 -7.59 -27.30
C SER A 606 15.06 -6.12 -27.19
N GLY A 607 15.29 -5.29 -28.19
CA GLY A 607 14.85 -3.89 -28.20
C GLY A 607 15.70 -2.93 -27.35
N CYS A 608 16.82 -3.38 -26.75
CA CYS A 608 17.78 -2.50 -26.06
C CYS A 608 18.60 -1.69 -27.09
N TYR A 609 17.97 -0.72 -27.75
CA TYR A 609 18.55 -0.06 -28.93
C TYR A 609 19.76 0.83 -28.63
N ASN A 610 20.00 1.23 -27.38
CA ASN A 610 21.16 2.03 -26.97
C ASN A 610 22.36 1.22 -26.46
N LEU A 611 22.21 -0.11 -26.34
CA LEU A 611 23.25 -0.99 -25.84
C LEU A 611 24.44 -0.99 -26.80
N ARG A 612 25.65 -0.73 -26.28
CA ARG A 612 26.88 -0.59 -27.09
C ARG A 612 27.78 -1.81 -27.04
N GLU A 613 27.91 -2.39 -25.86
CA GLU A 613 28.69 -3.60 -25.63
C GLU A 613 27.80 -4.68 -25.00
N PHE A 614 28.10 -5.93 -25.30
CA PHE A 614 27.46 -7.07 -24.66
C PHE A 614 28.51 -8.15 -24.42
N ILE A 615 28.86 -8.33 -23.14
CA ILE A 615 29.97 -9.19 -22.72
C ILE A 615 29.42 -10.33 -21.87
N VAL A 616 29.21 -11.48 -22.50
CA VAL A 616 28.71 -12.67 -21.81
C VAL A 616 29.87 -13.44 -21.17
N PRO A 617 29.79 -13.79 -19.87
CA PRO A 617 30.87 -14.51 -19.18
C PRO A 617 31.00 -15.96 -19.66
N ASP A 618 32.19 -16.53 -19.54
CA ASP A 618 32.51 -17.92 -19.93
C ASP A 618 31.77 -18.99 -19.13
N SER A 619 31.21 -18.62 -17.97
CA SER A 619 30.30 -19.45 -17.18
C SER A 619 28.99 -19.75 -17.92
N CYS A 620 28.60 -18.92 -18.89
CA CYS A 620 27.35 -19.07 -19.60
C CYS A 620 27.43 -20.27 -20.54
N ILE A 621 26.52 -21.22 -20.38
CA ILE A 621 26.42 -22.47 -21.16
C ILE A 621 25.21 -22.48 -22.11
N SER A 622 24.31 -21.51 -21.99
CA SER A 622 23.13 -21.38 -22.86
C SER A 622 22.77 -19.92 -23.14
N ILE A 623 22.72 -19.55 -24.42
CA ILE A 623 22.25 -18.22 -24.88
C ILE A 623 21.08 -18.45 -25.83
N GLY A 624 19.95 -17.81 -25.54
CA GLY A 624 18.70 -17.93 -26.28
C GLY A 624 18.70 -17.16 -27.61
N GLU A 625 17.87 -17.63 -28.54
CA GLU A 625 17.63 -16.93 -29.81
C GLU A 625 17.09 -15.52 -29.59
N GLY A 626 17.54 -14.57 -30.41
CA GLY A 626 17.03 -13.21 -30.43
C GLY A 626 17.34 -12.40 -29.18
N VAL A 627 18.27 -12.84 -28.34
CA VAL A 627 18.65 -12.16 -27.10
C VAL A 627 18.97 -10.67 -27.30
N LEU A 628 19.53 -10.29 -28.46
CA LEU A 628 19.84 -8.92 -28.86
C LEU A 628 19.04 -8.46 -30.09
N LYS A 629 17.89 -9.07 -30.39
CA LYS A 629 17.04 -8.65 -31.52
C LYS A 629 16.71 -7.16 -31.40
N GLY A 630 16.91 -6.39 -32.47
CA GLY A 630 16.64 -4.95 -32.48
C GLY A 630 17.66 -4.07 -31.75
N CYS A 631 18.73 -4.64 -31.17
CA CYS A 631 19.82 -3.86 -30.56
C CYS A 631 20.69 -3.22 -31.66
N SER A 632 20.32 -2.02 -32.08
CA SER A 632 20.86 -1.38 -33.28
C SER A 632 22.16 -0.58 -33.10
N CYS A 633 22.59 -0.34 -31.85
CA CYS A 633 23.81 0.40 -31.52
C CYS A 633 24.96 -0.47 -31.00
N ILE A 634 24.84 -1.80 -30.99
CA ILE A 634 25.91 -2.68 -30.49
C ILE A 634 27.12 -2.56 -31.40
N GLU A 635 28.26 -2.18 -30.83
CA GLU A 635 29.55 -2.01 -31.51
C GLU A 635 30.49 -3.20 -31.24
N ARG A 636 30.38 -3.80 -30.04
CA ARG A 636 31.24 -4.91 -29.59
C ARG A 636 30.43 -6.01 -28.91
N LEU A 637 30.67 -7.26 -29.33
CA LEU A 637 29.99 -8.45 -28.82
C LEU A 637 31.01 -9.51 -28.39
N VAL A 638 30.93 -9.96 -27.15
CA VAL A 638 31.77 -11.05 -26.59
C VAL A 638 30.85 -12.16 -26.12
N ILE A 639 31.01 -13.36 -26.66
CA ILE A 639 30.21 -14.52 -26.27
C ILE A 639 31.08 -15.80 -26.20
N PRO A 640 30.73 -16.76 -25.32
CA PRO A 640 31.43 -18.03 -25.26
C PRO A 640 31.27 -18.89 -26.52
N PHE A 641 30.10 -18.88 -27.14
CA PHE A 641 29.78 -19.72 -28.30
C PHE A 641 28.70 -19.09 -29.19
N LEU A 642 28.62 -19.54 -30.44
CA LEU A 642 27.58 -19.14 -31.40
C LEU A 642 26.21 -19.76 -31.05
N VAL A 643 25.13 -19.01 -31.32
CA VAL A 643 23.73 -19.37 -31.03
C VAL A 643 23.02 -19.84 -32.30
N GLY A 644 21.90 -20.58 -32.25
CA GLY A 644 21.08 -20.81 -33.46
C GLY A 644 20.54 -22.22 -33.70
N ARG A 645 20.35 -23.05 -32.66
CA ARG A 645 19.74 -24.38 -32.84
C ARG A 645 18.36 -24.28 -33.51
N THR A 646 18.26 -24.72 -34.77
CA THR A 646 16.96 -24.97 -35.40
C THR A 646 16.60 -26.45 -35.28
N ASN A 647 15.48 -26.75 -34.62
CA ASN A 647 14.86 -28.07 -34.71
C ASN A 647 14.18 -28.18 -36.07
N ASN A 648 14.69 -29.03 -36.97
CA ASN A 648 13.90 -29.43 -38.14
C ASN A 648 12.84 -30.47 -37.72
N VAL A 649 11.68 -30.42 -38.38
CA VAL A 649 10.47 -31.23 -38.12
C VAL A 649 10.71 -32.76 -38.20
N ASN A 650 11.91 -33.19 -38.59
CA ASN A 650 12.31 -34.58 -38.76
C ASN A 650 13.27 -35.11 -37.68
N GLY A 651 13.63 -34.33 -36.65
CA GLY A 651 14.46 -34.81 -35.53
C GLY A 651 15.97 -34.94 -35.82
N ASP A 652 16.41 -34.58 -37.03
CA ASP A 652 17.83 -34.37 -37.33
C ASP A 652 18.21 -32.96 -36.88
N TYR A 653 18.95 -32.86 -35.76
CA TYR A 653 19.58 -31.60 -35.35
C TYR A 653 20.64 -31.22 -36.38
N ILE A 654 20.37 -30.22 -37.21
CA ILE A 654 21.48 -29.48 -37.80
C ILE A 654 21.92 -28.48 -36.73
N ASN A 655 23.09 -28.69 -36.13
CA ASN A 655 23.71 -27.77 -35.19
C ASN A 655 24.19 -26.51 -35.92
N ASP A 656 23.30 -25.83 -36.63
CA ASP A 656 23.65 -24.63 -37.37
C ASP A 656 23.69 -23.43 -36.42
N LYS A 657 24.80 -23.30 -35.70
CA LYS A 657 25.05 -22.09 -34.91
C LYS A 657 25.31 -20.92 -35.87
N PHE A 658 24.53 -19.84 -35.79
CA PHE A 658 24.62 -18.64 -36.61
C PHE A 658 24.94 -17.40 -35.78
N ALA A 659 25.81 -16.52 -36.28
CA ALA A 659 26.05 -15.23 -35.65
C ALA A 659 24.77 -14.36 -35.55
N SER A 660 23.90 -14.40 -36.58
CA SER A 660 22.65 -13.63 -36.57
C SER A 660 21.55 -14.18 -35.66
N ALA A 661 21.64 -15.41 -35.15
CA ALA A 661 20.61 -15.96 -34.26
C ALA A 661 20.47 -15.13 -32.98
N ILE A 662 21.58 -14.56 -32.51
CA ILE A 662 21.63 -13.60 -31.39
C ILE A 662 20.73 -12.38 -31.65
N PHE A 663 20.59 -11.99 -32.92
CA PHE A 663 19.79 -10.85 -33.38
C PHE A 663 18.42 -11.26 -33.96
N GLY A 664 18.01 -12.53 -33.80
CA GLY A 664 16.72 -13.06 -34.28
C GLY A 664 16.75 -13.58 -35.72
N GLY A 665 17.93 -13.87 -36.26
CA GLY A 665 18.10 -14.54 -37.55
C GLY A 665 17.81 -16.04 -37.48
N THR A 666 17.04 -16.55 -38.44
CA THR A 666 16.63 -17.96 -38.51
C THR A 666 17.35 -18.75 -39.60
N SER A 667 18.28 -18.13 -40.33
CA SER A 667 19.04 -18.77 -41.41
C SER A 667 20.41 -18.13 -41.60
N SER A 668 21.36 -18.83 -42.22
CA SER A 668 22.71 -18.31 -42.51
C SER A 668 22.73 -17.04 -43.37
N ASN A 669 21.71 -16.80 -44.19
CA ASN A 669 21.60 -15.57 -44.98
C ASN A 669 21.09 -14.38 -44.16
N SER A 670 20.50 -14.63 -42.98
CA SER A 670 19.95 -13.59 -42.10
C SER A 670 21.02 -12.67 -41.52
N ASN A 671 22.31 -13.05 -41.55
CA ASN A 671 23.43 -12.16 -41.21
C ASN A 671 23.40 -10.83 -41.96
N SER A 672 23.02 -10.85 -43.25
CA SER A 672 22.98 -9.64 -44.08
C SER A 672 21.89 -8.63 -43.71
N THR A 673 20.85 -9.09 -43.00
CA THR A 673 19.66 -8.30 -42.68
C THR A 673 19.50 -8.05 -41.19
N MET A 674 19.88 -9.00 -40.34
CA MET A 674 19.62 -8.98 -38.89
C MET A 674 20.80 -8.47 -38.07
N MET A 675 22.05 -8.67 -38.52
CA MET A 675 23.19 -8.16 -37.77
C MET A 675 23.24 -6.63 -37.85
N PRO A 676 23.40 -5.92 -36.71
CA PRO A 676 23.38 -4.48 -36.69
C PRO A 676 24.62 -3.93 -37.41
N LYS A 677 24.42 -2.87 -38.21
CA LYS A 677 25.51 -2.24 -38.99
C LYS A 677 26.57 -1.58 -38.11
N SER A 678 26.22 -1.30 -36.85
CA SER A 678 27.12 -0.78 -35.82
C SER A 678 28.15 -1.80 -35.36
N LEU A 679 27.87 -3.11 -35.48
CA LEU A 679 28.73 -4.14 -34.90
C LEU A 679 30.04 -4.24 -35.68
N LYS A 680 31.14 -3.89 -35.01
CA LYS A 680 32.49 -3.84 -35.57
C LYS A 680 33.38 -4.95 -35.05
N GLU A 681 33.20 -5.32 -33.79
CA GLU A 681 34.06 -6.27 -33.09
C GLU A 681 33.24 -7.45 -32.54
N PHE A 682 33.62 -8.66 -32.93
CA PHE A 682 33.00 -9.89 -32.45
C PHE A 682 34.07 -10.80 -31.84
N ILE A 683 33.82 -11.29 -30.64
CA ILE A 683 34.76 -12.08 -29.88
C ILE A 683 34.12 -13.38 -29.43
N LEU A 684 34.78 -14.49 -29.76
CA LEU A 684 34.50 -15.81 -29.22
C LEU A 684 35.54 -16.14 -28.14
N THR A 685 35.11 -16.67 -26.99
CA THR A 685 36.00 -16.97 -25.86
C THR A 685 36.16 -18.46 -25.58
N ASN A 686 35.16 -19.29 -25.90
CA ASN A 686 35.18 -20.73 -25.60
C ASN A 686 34.50 -21.61 -26.67
N GLU A 687 34.47 -21.14 -27.92
CA GLU A 687 33.87 -21.88 -29.03
C GLU A 687 34.82 -22.99 -29.48
N THR A 688 34.26 -24.13 -29.88
CA THR A 688 35.04 -25.28 -30.38
C THR A 688 34.85 -25.54 -31.87
N ASP A 689 33.71 -25.14 -32.40
CA ASP A 689 33.30 -25.45 -33.77
C ASP A 689 32.53 -24.27 -34.38
N ILE A 690 33.07 -23.69 -35.45
CA ILE A 690 32.41 -22.61 -36.20
C ILE A 690 31.86 -23.20 -37.50
N PRO A 691 30.52 -23.32 -37.63
CA PRO A 691 29.92 -24.02 -38.75
C PRO A 691 29.96 -23.21 -40.05
N ASP A 692 29.61 -23.88 -41.14
CA ASP A 692 29.56 -23.29 -42.47
C ASP A 692 28.74 -21.98 -42.49
N TYR A 693 29.25 -20.97 -43.18
CA TYR A 693 28.57 -19.69 -43.38
C TYR A 693 28.23 -18.90 -42.09
N ALA A 694 28.79 -19.24 -40.92
CA ALA A 694 28.42 -18.63 -39.64
C ALA A 694 28.46 -17.09 -39.64
N PHE A 695 29.42 -16.49 -40.36
CA PHE A 695 29.59 -15.05 -40.54
C PHE A 695 29.44 -14.59 -42.00
N LYS A 696 28.79 -15.39 -42.85
CA LYS A 696 28.57 -15.03 -44.26
C LYS A 696 27.80 -13.71 -44.34
N ASN A 697 28.20 -12.82 -45.25
CA ASN A 697 27.61 -11.50 -45.47
C ASN A 697 27.70 -10.52 -44.28
N CYS A 698 28.58 -10.73 -43.32
CA CYS A 698 28.82 -9.79 -42.22
C CYS A 698 29.69 -8.59 -42.65
N SER A 699 29.22 -7.84 -43.65
CA SER A 699 29.99 -6.80 -44.35
C SER A 699 30.42 -5.59 -43.51
N TYR A 700 29.84 -5.41 -42.31
CA TYR A 700 30.16 -4.31 -41.40
C TYR A 700 31.17 -4.69 -40.31
N LEU A 701 31.44 -5.99 -40.10
CA LEU A 701 32.44 -6.45 -39.15
C LEU A 701 33.85 -6.05 -39.62
N GLU A 702 34.64 -5.57 -38.67
CA GLU A 702 36.02 -5.14 -38.89
C GLU A 702 37.00 -6.07 -38.17
N LYS A 703 36.60 -6.63 -37.03
CA LYS A 703 37.43 -7.56 -36.25
C LYS A 703 36.62 -8.74 -35.76
N VAL A 704 37.17 -9.94 -35.92
CA VAL A 704 36.69 -11.15 -35.26
C VAL A 704 37.86 -11.78 -34.52
N PHE A 705 37.65 -12.12 -33.25
CA PHE A 705 38.64 -12.83 -32.44
C PHE A 705 38.19 -14.27 -32.21
N ILE A 706 39.09 -15.20 -32.51
CA ILE A 706 38.88 -16.65 -32.45
C ILE A 706 39.79 -17.23 -31.37
N PRO A 707 39.22 -17.96 -30.38
CA PRO A 707 39.98 -18.52 -29.27
C PRO A 707 40.74 -19.78 -29.70
N LEU A 708 41.77 -20.15 -28.94
CA LEU A 708 42.57 -21.35 -29.21
C LEU A 708 41.74 -22.63 -29.23
N SER A 709 40.59 -22.64 -28.54
CA SER A 709 39.66 -23.77 -28.45
C SER A 709 38.97 -24.14 -29.76
N VAL A 710 38.98 -23.27 -30.79
CA VAL A 710 38.32 -23.56 -32.08
C VAL A 710 39.11 -24.58 -32.88
N GLU A 711 38.71 -25.85 -32.79
CA GLU A 711 39.34 -26.96 -33.49
C GLU A 711 38.85 -27.10 -34.94
N LYS A 712 37.63 -26.64 -35.23
CA LYS A 712 36.96 -26.76 -36.53
C LYS A 712 36.42 -25.43 -37.04
N MET A 713 36.61 -25.20 -38.32
CA MET A 713 36.06 -24.05 -39.04
C MET A 713 35.50 -24.51 -40.38
N GLY A 714 34.21 -24.24 -40.59
CA GLY A 714 33.45 -24.68 -41.75
C GLY A 714 33.83 -23.97 -43.05
N TYR A 715 33.09 -24.29 -44.11
CA TYR A 715 33.23 -23.68 -45.42
C TYR A 715 32.63 -22.27 -45.43
N HIS A 716 33.30 -21.34 -46.13
CA HIS A 716 32.78 -20.00 -46.42
C HIS A 716 32.32 -19.19 -45.18
N VAL A 717 32.94 -19.42 -44.03
CA VAL A 717 32.56 -18.81 -42.74
C VAL A 717 32.51 -17.28 -42.86
N PHE A 718 33.50 -16.67 -43.50
CA PHE A 718 33.60 -15.22 -43.67
C PHE A 718 33.34 -14.74 -45.12
N GLU A 719 32.62 -15.53 -45.92
CA GLU A 719 32.28 -15.12 -47.29
C GLU A 719 31.58 -13.74 -47.30
N LYS A 720 32.05 -12.82 -48.14
CA LYS A 720 31.55 -11.43 -48.27
C LYS A 720 31.71 -10.58 -47.00
N CYS A 721 32.83 -10.74 -46.30
CA CYS A 721 33.29 -9.86 -45.21
C CYS A 721 34.53 -9.04 -45.63
N PRO A 722 34.39 -8.04 -46.53
CA PRO A 722 35.53 -7.43 -47.24
C PRO A 722 36.47 -6.59 -46.35
N ASN A 723 36.03 -6.16 -45.17
CA ASN A 723 36.80 -5.30 -44.27
C ASN A 723 37.29 -6.05 -43.01
N LEU A 724 37.10 -7.37 -42.96
CA LEU A 724 37.33 -8.15 -41.76
C LEU A 724 38.82 -8.49 -41.59
N ILE A 725 39.33 -8.21 -40.39
CA ILE A 725 40.59 -8.73 -39.88
C ILE A 725 40.27 -9.83 -38.86
N LEU A 726 40.80 -11.03 -39.08
CA LEU A 726 40.65 -12.16 -38.18
C LEU A 726 41.86 -12.22 -37.22
N TYR A 727 41.60 -12.26 -35.92
CA TYR A 727 42.62 -12.47 -34.89
C TYR A 727 42.45 -13.87 -34.34
N TYR A 728 43.48 -14.70 -34.48
CA TYR A 728 43.49 -16.05 -33.91
C TYR A 728 44.53 -16.12 -32.78
N GLU A 729 44.13 -16.72 -31.67
CA GLU A 729 44.97 -16.88 -30.48
C GLU A 729 46.14 -17.85 -30.69
N GLY A 730 46.00 -18.84 -31.59
CA GLY A 730 47.04 -19.84 -31.81
C GLY A 730 48.20 -19.38 -32.70
N ASP A 731 49.36 -20.01 -32.50
CA ASP A 731 50.57 -19.77 -33.29
C ASP A 731 50.45 -20.26 -34.75
N SER A 732 49.53 -21.20 -35.02
CA SER A 732 49.27 -21.79 -36.35
C SER A 732 47.84 -22.31 -36.46
N TYR A 733 47.25 -22.25 -37.65
CA TYR A 733 45.87 -22.71 -37.87
C TYR A 733 45.69 -24.21 -37.59
N PRO A 734 44.60 -24.62 -36.90
CA PRO A 734 44.26 -26.02 -36.70
C PRO A 734 44.01 -26.75 -38.02
N SER A 735 44.41 -28.02 -38.08
CA SER A 735 44.19 -28.87 -39.27
C SER A 735 42.71 -29.18 -39.55
N GLY A 736 41.81 -28.89 -38.59
CA GLY A 736 40.36 -29.08 -38.73
C GLY A 736 39.63 -27.92 -39.41
N TRP A 737 40.33 -26.85 -39.78
CA TRP A 737 39.75 -25.76 -40.54
C TRP A 737 39.68 -26.12 -42.03
N SER A 738 38.53 -25.90 -42.66
CA SER A 738 38.33 -26.13 -44.09
C SER A 738 39.26 -25.27 -44.92
N ASP A 739 39.90 -25.79 -45.97
CA ASP A 739 40.74 -24.99 -46.88
C ASP A 739 40.00 -23.80 -47.53
N GLU A 740 38.67 -23.79 -47.48
CA GLU A 740 37.78 -22.76 -48.03
C GLU A 740 37.11 -21.88 -46.95
N TRP A 741 37.63 -21.89 -45.72
CA TRP A 741 37.09 -21.09 -44.62
C TRP A 741 37.10 -19.57 -44.95
N ASP A 742 38.09 -19.10 -45.72
CA ASP A 742 38.24 -17.72 -46.19
C ASP A 742 38.68 -17.61 -47.65
N LEU A 743 37.74 -17.78 -48.56
CA LEU A 743 37.96 -17.64 -50.01
C LEU A 743 38.02 -16.17 -50.52
N TRP A 744 37.83 -15.18 -49.65
CA TRP A 744 37.72 -13.77 -50.05
C TRP A 744 38.81 -12.86 -49.44
N HIS A 745 39.87 -13.46 -48.90
CA HIS A 745 41.08 -12.81 -48.39
C HIS A 745 40.86 -11.90 -47.18
N CYS A 746 40.25 -12.42 -46.11
CA CYS A 746 40.36 -11.83 -44.78
C CYS A 746 41.85 -11.84 -44.35
N VAL A 747 42.30 -10.73 -43.75
CA VAL A 747 43.66 -10.70 -43.18
C VAL A 747 43.61 -11.42 -41.85
N CYS A 748 44.23 -12.59 -41.75
CA CYS A 748 44.36 -13.30 -40.49
C CYS A 748 45.72 -13.01 -39.83
N LEU A 749 45.67 -12.57 -38.57
CA LEU A 749 46.83 -12.23 -37.74
C LEU A 749 46.89 -13.18 -36.54
N ASN A 750 48.01 -13.89 -36.40
CA ASN A 750 48.31 -14.65 -35.17
C ASN A 750 48.72 -13.64 -34.10
N TYR A 751 47.97 -13.57 -33.01
CA TYR A 751 48.13 -12.54 -31.99
C TYR A 751 48.29 -13.17 -30.60
N ASN A 752 49.54 -13.34 -30.17
CA ASN A 752 49.86 -13.79 -28.83
C ASN A 752 49.55 -12.68 -27.80
N ARG A 753 48.66 -12.96 -26.83
CA ARG A 753 48.33 -12.14 -25.64
C ARG A 753 47.36 -10.96 -25.84
N TRP A 754 46.13 -11.24 -26.20
CA TRP A 754 45.04 -10.25 -26.18
C TRP A 754 44.31 -10.19 -24.82
N TRP A 755 44.29 -11.28 -24.04
CA TRP A 755 43.75 -11.33 -22.67
C TRP A 755 44.47 -10.44 -21.65
N GLU A 756 45.69 -9.95 -21.93
CA GLU A 756 46.36 -9.00 -21.02
C GLU A 756 45.76 -7.57 -21.08
N ARG A 757 44.77 -7.32 -21.94
CA ARG A 757 44.05 -6.03 -22.09
C ARG A 757 42.56 -6.07 -21.68
N PHE A 758 42.01 -7.26 -21.43
CA PHE A 758 40.68 -7.48 -20.88
C PHE A 758 40.79 -7.75 -19.38
#